data_AF-A0A2B7ZD65-F1
#
_entry.id   AF-A0A2B7ZD65-F1
#
_cell.length_a   1.000
_cell.length_b   1.000
_cell.length_c   1.000
_cell.angle_alpha   90.00
_cell.angle_beta   90.00
_cell.angle_gamma   90.00
#
_symmetry.space_group_name_H-M   'P 1'
#
loop_
_entity.id
_entity.type
_entity.pdbx_description
1 polymer ?
#
loop_
_entity_poly.entity_id
_entity_poly.type
_entity_poly.pdbx_seq_one_letter_code
_entity_poly.pdbx_strand_id
1 'polypeptide(L)'
;MNGNLSLARDVKGAKQHGPENQLLMEPLIPKTRSRRSALAICIFTMFLTFLYVFAISPDSAILKGKIFQSNSTQLQVFQVYKPVPSEPPHKVPGDGCNTELLLMRHEFGFSYGHPFVGNYAPPPCAFDTVIMNLTVTSKGRQFDRLALMFLGDTEVFRTSTAEPTFNGIIWTYVKDMSLYKALWMEPQKLIFDLGNLIDDTYTGPFDVTLTVMFSLRRHEIRTADVILPISAQRSAVDSPSGFNIPEEKATVTHIIPSDASRAVVSISACGQSTEEFWYSNVLSSDIDTFNETTGLLYGYSPFREIQLYIDGQMAGVVWPFPIIFTGGIAPGFWRPIVGIDAFDLREPEIDITPFLPVLADGQAHSFGINVVGLGDVKDGIAEISETVGSYWVVTGKIFIYLGGEAAVNTTEIQHSDLPPMVSTKFKSDITHGWQQNPDTGVNETLSYTVQISRSLTAKSPSSHWTQSLTFSNSASFSDQGRAQLIKQVTDSTSKSLDFMDEKDIVVSKTASSYPLEVYSVYQSNSSGLEIKASLSRGLQFSYKSDVSYHSPYTLTTGPCQYDATQFGEATYRSTPGRSRSTGDTTEVFKESSAGATYDVRVRAVDGAVVEGHGQSPAFNQSPYQEVPLGRDGIRAILGRGPGRSKP
;
A
#
# COMPACT_ATOMS: atom_id res chain seq x y z
N MET A 1 40.05 -29.76 39.53
CA MET A 1 41.53 -29.75 39.56
C MET A 1 41.98 -28.63 38.64
N ASN A 2 42.12 -27.43 39.20
CA ASN A 2 43.40 -26.73 39.45
C ASN A 2 44.07 -26.29 38.13
N GLY A 3 44.29 -25.01 37.85
CA GLY A 3 44.13 -23.80 38.66
C GLY A 3 44.55 -22.56 37.87
N ASN A 4 44.07 -21.42 38.36
CA ASN A 4 44.37 -20.05 37.96
C ASN A 4 45.87 -19.73 37.78
N LEU A 5 46.17 -18.71 36.97
CA LEU A 5 46.88 -17.53 37.46
C LEU A 5 46.72 -16.30 36.53
N SER A 6 46.11 -15.29 37.13
CA SER A 6 46.04 -13.87 36.77
C SER A 6 47.37 -13.13 36.97
N LEU A 7 47.57 -11.99 36.31
CA LEU A 7 48.02 -10.68 36.86
C LEU A 7 48.38 -9.74 35.68
N ALA A 8 47.60 -8.69 35.46
CA ALA A 8 47.80 -7.29 35.92
C ALA A 8 48.68 -6.47 34.95
N ARG A 9 48.13 -5.48 34.24
CA ARG A 9 47.77 -4.08 34.62
C ARG A 9 48.97 -3.12 34.64
N ASP A 10 48.64 -1.90 34.20
CA ASP A 10 49.32 -0.61 34.37
C ASP A 10 50.28 -0.15 33.26
N VAL A 11 50.34 1.13 32.84
CA VAL A 11 49.61 2.36 33.18
C VAL A 11 49.90 3.45 32.11
N LYS A 12 48.89 4.31 31.93
CA LYS A 12 48.81 5.71 31.45
C LYS A 12 50.08 6.53 31.13
N GLY A 13 49.86 7.46 30.18
CA GLY A 13 50.20 8.89 30.33
C GLY A 13 51.07 9.43 29.18
N ALA A 14 50.61 10.21 28.20
CA ALA A 14 49.97 11.54 28.19
C ALA A 14 50.96 12.69 27.87
N LYS A 15 50.44 13.68 27.10
CA LYS A 15 50.90 15.08 26.85
C LYS A 15 52.01 15.28 25.80
N GLN A 16 52.06 16.37 25.02
CA GLN A 16 51.19 17.51 24.65
C GLN A 16 51.97 18.34 23.61
N HIS A 17 51.26 19.27 22.94
CA HIS A 17 51.72 20.53 22.31
C HIS A 17 52.09 20.57 20.82
N GLY A 18 51.28 21.34 20.07
CA GLY A 18 51.66 22.08 18.84
C GLY A 18 52.53 23.31 19.16
N PRO A 19 52.77 24.28 18.23
CA PRO A 19 51.70 25.09 17.62
C PRO A 19 51.94 25.63 16.18
N GLU A 20 50.90 26.31 15.66
CA GLU A 20 50.83 27.52 14.81
C GLU A 20 51.72 27.77 13.56
N ASN A 21 51.06 28.18 12.46
CA ASN A 21 51.36 29.47 11.82
C ASN A 21 50.18 30.02 10.97
N GLN A 22 49.75 31.24 11.29
CA GLN A 22 48.97 32.16 10.45
C GLN A 22 49.92 33.14 9.73
N LEU A 23 49.51 33.69 8.59
CA LEU A 23 49.95 35.02 8.16
C LEU A 23 48.84 35.75 7.38
N LEU A 24 48.66 37.00 7.79
CA LEU A 24 47.66 38.01 7.44
C LEU A 24 48.27 39.00 6.44
N MET A 25 47.48 39.58 5.52
CA MET A 25 47.54 41.03 5.24
C MET A 25 46.33 41.53 4.42
N GLU A 26 45.66 42.55 4.97
CA GLU A 26 44.72 43.52 4.36
C GLU A 26 45.48 44.88 4.22
N PRO A 27 44.90 46.05 3.82
CA PRO A 27 43.61 46.39 3.21
C PRO A 27 43.73 47.46 2.07
N LEU A 28 42.61 47.95 1.51
CA LEU A 28 42.41 49.38 1.17
C LEU A 28 40.96 49.70 0.72
N ILE A 29 40.33 50.66 1.41
CA ILE A 29 39.12 51.42 1.03
C ILE A 29 39.54 52.91 0.89
N PRO A 30 38.94 53.71 -0.01
CA PRO A 30 38.09 54.83 0.42
C PRO A 30 36.82 54.97 -0.45
N LYS A 31 35.58 54.91 0.09
CA LYS A 31 34.74 56.04 0.58
C LYS A 31 34.66 57.28 -0.35
N THR A 32 33.49 57.58 -0.94
CA THR A 32 32.51 58.60 -0.44
C THR A 32 31.49 59.10 -1.50
N ARG A 33 30.23 59.32 -1.02
CA ARG A 33 29.24 60.39 -1.34
C ARG A 33 28.67 60.47 -2.77
N SER A 34 27.44 60.92 -3.07
CA SER A 34 26.36 61.66 -2.39
C SER A 34 25.17 61.70 -3.40
N ARG A 35 23.94 61.27 -3.06
CA ARG A 35 22.77 62.07 -2.60
C ARG A 35 21.99 62.84 -3.70
N ARG A 36 20.64 62.73 -3.60
CA ARG A 36 19.53 63.55 -4.16
C ARG A 36 19.01 63.13 -5.54
N SER A 37 17.73 63.20 -5.94
CA SER A 37 16.39 63.46 -5.36
C SER A 37 15.41 63.29 -6.54
N ALA A 38 14.37 62.45 -6.47
CA ALA A 38 12.94 62.83 -6.42
C ALA A 38 12.44 63.89 -7.45
N LEU A 39 11.62 63.45 -8.42
CA LEU A 39 10.43 64.05 -9.09
C LEU A 39 10.22 63.29 -10.43
N ALA A 40 9.05 62.96 -10.98
CA ALA A 40 7.62 63.02 -10.67
C ALA A 40 6.97 62.04 -11.70
N ILE A 41 6.12 61.09 -11.32
CA ILE A 41 4.65 61.20 -11.37
C ILE A 41 4.14 61.81 -12.68
N CYS A 42 3.74 60.95 -13.61
CA CYS A 42 2.54 61.03 -14.46
C CYS A 42 2.57 59.83 -15.42
N ILE A 43 1.40 59.33 -15.82
CA ILE A 43 1.16 58.09 -16.60
C ILE A 43 0.91 56.86 -15.71
N PHE A 44 -0.06 56.95 -14.79
CA PHE A 44 -0.71 55.75 -14.21
C PHE A 44 -2.22 55.95 -13.97
N THR A 45 -2.89 56.71 -14.85
CA THR A 45 -4.32 57.03 -14.70
C THR A 45 -5.06 57.10 -16.04
N MET A 46 -4.78 56.18 -16.97
CA MET A 46 -5.56 55.99 -18.21
C MET A 46 -5.46 54.56 -18.75
N PHE A 47 -5.70 53.55 -17.90
CA PHE A 47 -5.94 52.18 -18.38
C PHE A 47 -6.87 51.38 -17.46
N LEU A 48 -7.73 52.09 -16.71
CA LEU A 48 -8.64 51.52 -15.73
C LEU A 48 -10.09 52.01 -15.91
N THR A 49 -10.55 52.17 -17.15
CA THR A 49 -11.95 52.53 -17.47
C THR A 49 -12.40 52.01 -18.85
N PHE A 50 -12.07 50.77 -19.21
CA PHE A 50 -12.64 50.14 -20.44
C PHE A 50 -13.08 48.67 -20.28
N LEU A 51 -13.17 48.16 -19.05
CA LEU A 51 -13.69 46.79 -18.80
C LEU A 51 -14.81 46.80 -17.77
N TYR A 52 -15.71 47.79 -17.85
CA TYR A 52 -16.90 47.86 -17.00
C TYR A 52 -18.13 48.36 -17.76
N VAL A 53 -18.46 47.71 -18.89
CA VAL A 53 -19.85 47.62 -19.38
C VAL A 53 -19.97 46.30 -20.14
N PHE A 54 -20.42 45.24 -19.46
CA PHE A 54 -21.39 44.26 -19.95
C PHE A 54 -21.68 43.30 -18.79
N ALA A 55 -22.78 43.57 -18.10
CA ALA A 55 -23.39 42.67 -17.14
C ALA A 55 -24.85 42.42 -17.57
N ILE A 56 -25.36 41.24 -17.17
CA ILE A 56 -26.77 40.76 -17.15
C ILE A 56 -27.18 39.99 -18.43
N SER A 57 -27.64 38.73 -18.44
CA SER A 57 -27.83 37.62 -17.47
C SER A 57 -28.01 36.29 -18.28
N PRO A 58 -28.67 35.22 -17.79
CA PRO A 58 -28.03 33.99 -17.29
C PRO A 58 -28.33 32.77 -18.18
N ASP A 59 -27.35 31.90 -18.40
CA ASP A 59 -27.66 30.53 -18.81
C ASP A 59 -26.85 29.55 -17.97
N SER A 60 -27.60 28.75 -17.21
CA SER A 60 -27.19 27.61 -16.42
C SER A 60 -26.54 26.55 -17.31
N ALA A 61 -25.21 26.58 -17.39
CA ALA A 61 -24.42 25.51 -17.97
C ALA A 61 -23.95 24.57 -16.86
N ILE A 62 -24.53 23.37 -16.85
CA ILE A 62 -24.11 22.20 -16.06
C ILE A 62 -22.63 21.93 -16.36
N LEU A 63 -21.75 22.22 -15.41
CA LEU A 63 -20.33 21.90 -15.50
C LEU A 63 -20.16 20.40 -15.22
N LYS A 64 -20.29 19.57 -16.26
CA LYS A 64 -19.78 18.20 -16.22
C LYS A 64 -18.25 18.28 -16.12
N GLY A 65 -17.67 17.66 -15.10
CA GLY A 65 -16.22 17.57 -14.90
C GLY A 65 -15.52 17.12 -16.18
N LYS A 66 -14.77 18.04 -16.79
CA LYS A 66 -13.76 17.71 -17.79
C LYS A 66 -12.47 17.43 -17.06
N ILE A 67 -12.11 16.16 -16.92
CA ILE A 67 -10.72 15.77 -16.68
C ILE A 67 -10.10 15.39 -18.04
N PHE A 68 -8.83 15.76 -18.21
CA PHE A 68 -7.91 15.35 -19.27
C PHE A 68 -8.05 16.01 -20.64
N GLN A 69 -7.53 17.23 -20.76
CA GLN A 69 -6.75 17.64 -21.93
C GLN A 69 -5.33 17.95 -21.47
N SER A 70 -4.39 17.07 -21.78
CA SER A 70 -2.97 17.40 -21.74
C SER A 70 -2.40 17.16 -23.13
N ASN A 71 -1.82 18.18 -23.74
CA ASN A 71 -0.98 18.09 -24.94
C ASN A 71 0.37 17.39 -24.63
N SER A 72 0.40 16.49 -23.64
CA SER A 72 1.62 15.86 -23.16
C SER A 72 1.99 14.65 -24.02
N THR A 73 3.27 14.52 -24.32
CA THR A 73 3.88 13.33 -24.93
C THR A 73 3.96 12.15 -23.96
N GLN A 74 3.67 12.35 -22.67
CA GLN A 74 3.73 11.32 -21.64
C GLN A 74 2.47 10.44 -21.65
N LEU A 75 2.65 9.16 -21.33
CA LEU A 75 1.53 8.24 -21.14
C LEU A 75 0.83 8.52 -19.81
N GLN A 76 -0.48 8.75 -19.85
CA GLN A 76 -1.30 8.80 -18.64
C GLN A 76 -1.56 7.39 -18.14
N VAL A 77 -1.12 7.10 -16.92
CA VAL A 77 -1.35 5.82 -16.24
C VAL A 77 -2.34 6.03 -15.11
N PHE A 78 -3.21 5.07 -14.84
CA PHE A 78 -4.26 5.21 -13.83
C PHE A 78 -4.69 3.86 -13.23
N GLN A 79 -5.21 3.93 -12.01
CA GLN A 79 -6.02 2.87 -11.39
C GLN A 79 -7.49 3.19 -11.66
N VAL A 80 -8.33 2.17 -11.92
CA VAL A 80 -9.78 2.36 -11.96
C VAL A 80 -10.30 2.35 -10.52
N TYR A 81 -10.92 3.45 -10.10
CA TYR A 81 -11.57 3.56 -8.80
C TYR A 81 -12.70 4.59 -8.89
N LYS A 82 -13.67 4.52 -7.97
CA LYS A 82 -14.70 5.54 -7.86
C LYS A 82 -14.07 6.89 -7.50
N PRO A 83 -14.30 7.96 -8.28
CA PRO A 83 -13.71 9.26 -7.99
C PRO A 83 -14.08 9.78 -6.60
N VAL A 84 -13.08 10.25 -5.86
CA VAL A 84 -13.27 10.90 -4.56
C VAL A 84 -13.83 12.31 -4.77
N PRO A 85 -14.94 12.70 -4.10
CA PRO A 85 -15.50 14.04 -4.22
C PRO A 85 -14.53 15.12 -3.71
N SER A 86 -13.82 15.78 -4.61
CA SER A 86 -12.81 16.80 -4.31
C SER A 86 -13.34 18.24 -4.34
N GLU A 87 -14.57 18.46 -4.80
CA GLU A 87 -15.13 19.82 -4.87
C GLU A 87 -15.29 20.42 -3.46
N PRO A 88 -14.72 21.61 -3.21
CA PRO A 88 -14.92 22.29 -1.95
C PRO A 88 -16.37 22.78 -1.80
N PRO A 89 -16.91 22.86 -0.58
CA PRO A 89 -18.27 23.33 -0.38
C PRO A 89 -18.46 24.73 -0.96
N HIS A 90 -19.57 24.96 -1.67
CA HIS A 90 -19.90 26.25 -2.30
C HIS A 90 -19.99 27.43 -1.31
N LYS A 91 -20.10 27.16 -0.01
CA LYS A 91 -20.00 28.14 1.08
C LYS A 91 -19.16 27.56 2.21
N VAL A 92 -18.05 28.22 2.51
CA VAL A 92 -17.22 27.94 3.68
C VAL A 92 -17.94 28.51 4.90
N PRO A 93 -18.30 27.69 5.92
CA PRO A 93 -18.92 28.22 7.13
C PRO A 93 -17.87 28.99 7.94
N GLY A 94 -18.02 30.30 8.15
CA GLY A 94 -17.24 31.07 9.13
C GLY A 94 -15.72 30.84 9.09
N ASP A 95 -15.20 30.23 10.16
CA ASP A 95 -13.80 29.85 10.44
C ASP A 95 -13.39 28.48 9.85
N GLY A 96 -14.22 27.88 8.99
CA GLY A 96 -13.95 26.62 8.32
C GLY A 96 -12.83 26.72 7.28
N CYS A 97 -12.08 25.65 7.09
CA CYS A 97 -11.06 25.56 6.07
C CYS A 97 -11.67 25.41 4.67
N ASN A 98 -10.94 25.94 3.69
CA ASN A 98 -11.01 25.58 2.27
C ASN A 98 -9.64 25.91 1.65
N THR A 99 -8.62 25.21 2.12
CA THR A 99 -7.22 25.56 1.90
C THR A 99 -6.46 24.37 1.37
N GLU A 100 -5.71 24.57 0.29
CA GLU A 100 -4.76 23.59 -0.23
C GLU A 100 -3.36 23.88 0.32
N LEU A 101 -2.67 22.84 0.77
CA LEU A 101 -1.27 22.88 1.18
C LEU A 101 -0.43 21.96 0.28
N LEU A 102 0.73 22.46 -0.15
CA LEU A 102 1.78 21.63 -0.76
C LEU A 102 2.60 21.01 0.37
N LEU A 103 2.54 19.69 0.51
CA LEU A 103 3.26 18.97 1.57
C LEU A 103 4.62 18.45 1.10
N MET A 104 4.72 18.08 -0.18
CA MET A 104 5.96 17.56 -0.75
C MET A 104 6.05 17.90 -2.23
N ARG A 105 7.24 18.35 -2.65
CA ARG A 105 7.69 18.27 -4.03
C ARG A 105 9.12 17.75 -4.01
N HIS A 106 9.33 16.55 -4.50
CA HIS A 106 10.60 15.85 -4.35
C HIS A 106 10.89 14.96 -5.56
N GLU A 107 12.15 14.86 -5.95
CA GLU A 107 12.63 13.94 -6.99
C GLU A 107 13.35 12.77 -6.30
N PHE A 108 12.81 11.57 -6.45
CA PHE A 108 13.39 10.35 -5.90
C PHE A 108 14.28 9.65 -6.95
N GLY A 109 15.59 9.86 -6.83
CA GLY A 109 16.61 9.23 -7.68
C GLY A 109 17.47 8.21 -6.93
N PHE A 110 18.29 8.68 -5.98
CA PHE A 110 19.15 7.87 -5.10
C PHE A 110 18.62 7.88 -3.67
N SER A 111 17.41 7.34 -3.47
CA SER A 111 16.61 7.57 -2.26
C SER A 111 16.49 6.36 -1.33
N TYR A 112 17.18 5.25 -1.60
CA TYR A 112 17.24 4.14 -0.64
C TYR A 112 17.82 4.58 0.71
N GLY A 113 17.06 4.38 1.79
CA GLY A 113 17.43 4.82 3.13
C GLY A 113 17.42 6.35 3.33
N HIS A 114 16.94 7.10 2.32
CA HIS A 114 16.88 8.55 2.32
C HIS A 114 15.47 9.00 1.89
N PRO A 115 14.46 8.84 2.78
CA PRO A 115 13.10 9.26 2.49
C PRO A 115 13.03 10.79 2.41
N PHE A 116 11.95 11.33 1.83
CA PHE A 116 11.60 12.72 2.06
C PHE A 116 11.11 12.89 3.50
N VAL A 117 11.60 13.93 4.18
CA VAL A 117 11.15 14.30 5.52
C VAL A 117 10.78 15.77 5.55
N GLY A 118 9.51 16.04 5.85
CA GLY A 118 8.96 17.38 6.02
C GLY A 118 8.33 17.56 7.40
N ASN A 119 8.27 18.80 7.88
CA ASN A 119 7.46 19.12 9.05
C ASN A 119 6.08 19.59 8.58
N TYR A 120 5.04 18.91 9.05
CA TYR A 120 3.65 19.27 8.84
C TYR A 120 3.13 20.05 10.04
N ALA A 121 2.33 21.08 9.77
CA ALA A 121 1.52 21.77 10.77
C ALA A 121 0.09 21.95 10.21
N PRO A 122 -0.95 21.78 11.04
CA PRO A 122 -2.32 21.99 10.63
C PRO A 122 -2.57 23.43 10.17
N PRO A 123 -3.45 23.66 9.18
CA PRO A 123 -3.88 25.02 8.83
C PRO A 123 -4.64 25.66 10.01
N PRO A 124 -4.54 26.98 10.21
CA PRO A 124 -5.17 27.68 11.35
C PRO A 124 -6.68 27.91 11.12
N CYS A 125 -7.43 26.85 10.84
CA CYS A 125 -8.88 26.86 10.60
C CYS A 125 -9.49 25.49 10.97
N ALA A 126 -10.80 25.43 11.16
CA ALA A 126 -11.49 24.17 11.47
C ALA A 126 -11.70 23.32 10.20
N PHE A 127 -11.42 22.01 10.25
CA PHE A 127 -11.69 21.09 9.14
C PHE A 127 -12.22 19.74 9.63
N ASP A 128 -12.94 19.04 8.77
CA ASP A 128 -13.40 17.67 8.97
C ASP A 128 -13.17 16.76 7.76
N THR A 129 -12.83 17.33 6.60
CA THR A 129 -12.48 16.61 5.39
C THR A 129 -11.05 16.94 4.96
N VAL A 130 -10.25 15.90 4.66
CA VAL A 130 -8.87 16.02 4.19
C VAL A 130 -8.71 15.18 2.93
N ILE A 131 -8.50 15.83 1.78
CA ILE A 131 -8.34 15.14 0.49
C ILE A 131 -6.90 15.32 0.01
N MET A 132 -6.20 14.21 -0.21
CA MET A 132 -4.83 14.18 -0.68
C MET A 132 -4.76 13.91 -2.18
N ASN A 133 -3.86 14.61 -2.88
CA ASN A 133 -3.55 14.41 -4.28
C ASN A 133 -2.05 14.10 -4.42
N LEU A 134 -1.74 12.89 -4.86
CA LEU A 134 -0.40 12.47 -5.24
C LEU A 134 -0.29 12.50 -6.76
N THR A 135 0.60 13.32 -7.31
CA THR A 135 0.92 13.33 -8.74
C THR A 135 2.38 12.94 -8.94
N VAL A 136 2.62 11.97 -9.82
CA VAL A 136 3.95 11.42 -10.09
C VAL A 136 4.24 11.46 -11.58
N THR A 137 5.44 11.93 -11.93
CA THR A 137 5.99 11.79 -13.28
C THR A 137 7.30 11.03 -13.25
N SER A 138 7.55 10.23 -14.28
CA SER A 138 8.83 9.55 -14.46
C SER A 138 9.10 9.30 -15.93
N LYS A 139 10.37 9.29 -16.33
CA LYS A 139 10.80 9.04 -17.71
C LYS A 139 12.12 8.30 -17.72
N GLY A 140 12.22 7.27 -18.56
CA GLY A 140 13.41 6.43 -18.67
C GLY A 140 13.10 4.98 -18.31
N ARG A 141 14.14 4.21 -17.96
CA ARG A 141 14.00 2.83 -17.49
C ARG A 141 13.89 2.82 -15.98
N GLN A 142 12.80 2.28 -15.44
CA GLN A 142 12.66 2.03 -14.01
C GLN A 142 11.63 0.92 -13.79
N PHE A 143 11.74 0.20 -12.67
CA PHE A 143 10.70 -0.72 -12.22
C PHE A 143 9.74 -0.03 -11.25
N ASP A 144 8.63 -0.68 -10.96
CA ASP A 144 7.76 -0.23 -9.89
C ASP A 144 8.49 -0.21 -8.55
N ARG A 145 8.17 0.80 -7.73
CA ARG A 145 8.73 1.02 -6.40
C ARG A 145 7.59 1.13 -5.41
N LEU A 146 7.66 0.34 -4.34
CA LEU A 146 6.79 0.52 -3.19
C LEU A 146 7.14 1.85 -2.51
N ALA A 147 6.12 2.62 -2.14
CA ALA A 147 6.25 3.83 -1.37
C ALA A 147 5.30 3.84 -0.18
N LEU A 148 5.77 4.39 0.93
CA LEU A 148 5.05 4.49 2.19
C LEU A 148 5.06 5.93 2.67
N MET A 149 3.90 6.44 3.06
CA MET A 149 3.75 7.76 3.67
C MET A 149 3.33 7.61 5.13
N PHE A 150 4.09 8.25 6.00
CA PHE A 150 3.84 8.32 7.44
C PHE A 150 3.53 9.75 7.88
N LEU A 151 2.58 9.86 8.81
CA LEU A 151 2.46 11.00 9.71
C LEU A 151 2.98 10.56 11.07
N GLY A 152 4.11 11.15 11.49
CA GLY A 152 4.92 10.65 12.60
C GLY A 152 5.34 9.22 12.34
N ASP A 153 4.90 8.31 13.21
CA ASP A 153 5.16 6.87 13.12
C ASP A 153 3.99 6.06 12.56
N THR A 154 2.90 6.71 12.16
CA THR A 154 1.70 6.05 11.64
C THR A 154 1.69 6.07 10.13
N GLU A 155 1.71 4.89 9.49
CA GLU A 155 1.47 4.79 8.05
C GLU A 155 0.04 5.21 7.73
N VAL A 156 -0.11 6.16 6.80
CA VAL A 156 -1.42 6.66 6.34
C VAL A 156 -1.70 6.34 4.87
N PHE A 157 -0.65 6.01 4.10
CA PHE A 157 -0.79 5.65 2.69
C PHE A 157 0.36 4.76 2.22
N ARG A 158 0.02 3.71 1.48
CA ARG A 158 0.96 2.80 0.82
C ARG A 158 0.56 2.67 -0.65
N THR A 159 1.54 2.84 -1.53
CA THR A 159 1.33 2.92 -2.98
C THR A 159 2.49 2.27 -3.72
N SER A 160 2.28 1.88 -4.97
CA SER A 160 3.35 1.46 -5.88
C SER A 160 3.37 2.33 -7.13
N THR A 161 4.56 2.72 -7.57
CA THR A 161 4.72 3.56 -8.75
C THR A 161 4.45 2.77 -10.04
N ALA A 162 3.83 3.40 -11.04
CA ALA A 162 3.82 2.86 -12.38
C ALA A 162 5.23 2.82 -13.03
N GLU A 163 5.55 1.74 -13.75
CA GLU A 163 6.77 1.65 -14.54
C GLU A 163 6.76 2.67 -15.72
N PRO A 164 7.77 3.55 -15.83
CA PRO A 164 7.85 4.54 -16.90
C PRO A 164 8.02 3.94 -18.29
N THR A 165 7.80 4.79 -19.30
CA THR A 165 8.14 4.52 -20.69
C THR A 165 9.28 5.42 -21.15
N PHE A 166 9.83 5.15 -22.34
CA PHE A 166 10.81 6.04 -22.95
C PHE A 166 10.29 7.48 -23.13
N ASN A 167 8.98 7.64 -23.44
CA ASN A 167 8.33 8.95 -23.59
C ASN A 167 7.90 9.58 -22.26
N GLY A 168 8.03 8.83 -21.16
CA GLY A 168 7.59 9.20 -19.82
C GLY A 168 6.15 8.83 -19.53
N ILE A 169 5.82 8.90 -18.24
CA ILE A 169 4.49 8.66 -17.69
C ILE A 169 4.10 9.82 -16.78
N ILE A 170 2.80 9.96 -16.57
CA ILE A 170 2.20 10.76 -15.52
C ILE A 170 1.01 10.01 -14.93
N TRP A 171 0.87 10.04 -13.62
CA TRP A 171 -0.33 9.55 -12.94
C TRP A 171 -0.66 10.40 -11.73
N THR A 172 -1.95 10.41 -11.39
CA THR A 172 -2.47 11.09 -10.22
C THR A 172 -3.42 10.17 -9.46
N TYR A 173 -3.25 10.08 -8.15
CA TYR A 173 -4.17 9.38 -7.26
C TYR A 173 -4.73 10.35 -6.21
N VAL A 174 -6.05 10.32 -6.04
CA VAL A 174 -6.76 11.17 -5.08
C VAL A 174 -7.32 10.27 -3.98
N LYS A 175 -6.94 10.55 -2.74
CA LYS A 175 -7.33 9.76 -1.57
C LYS A 175 -8.07 10.63 -0.54
N ASP A 176 -9.16 10.10 0.00
CA ASP A 176 -9.79 10.67 1.19
C ASP A 176 -8.99 10.24 2.43
N MET A 177 -8.37 11.22 3.09
CA MET A 177 -7.52 11.04 4.26
C MET A 177 -8.26 11.46 5.56
N SER A 178 -9.55 11.75 5.49
CA SER A 178 -10.35 12.27 6.61
C SER A 178 -10.40 11.29 7.79
N LEU A 179 -10.27 9.99 7.53
CA LEU A 179 -10.22 8.96 8.58
C LEU A 179 -9.05 9.16 9.56
N TYR A 180 -7.98 9.86 9.13
CA TYR A 180 -6.80 10.19 9.92
C TYR A 180 -6.87 11.57 10.59
N LYS A 181 -8.07 12.15 10.73
CA LYS A 181 -8.26 13.50 11.27
C LYS A 181 -7.48 13.78 12.56
N ALA A 182 -7.46 12.83 13.51
CA ALA A 182 -6.70 12.96 14.75
C ALA A 182 -5.21 13.25 14.52
N LEU A 183 -4.60 12.66 13.49
CA LEU A 183 -3.21 12.94 13.12
C LEU A 183 -3.10 14.30 12.44
N TRP A 184 -3.98 14.61 11.49
CA TRP A 184 -3.94 15.90 10.79
C TRP A 184 -4.14 17.12 11.69
N MET A 185 -4.74 16.97 12.88
CA MET A 185 -4.92 18.08 13.83
C MET A 185 -3.64 18.43 14.61
N GLU A 186 -2.58 17.63 14.50
CA GLU A 186 -1.35 17.81 15.28
C GLU A 186 -0.13 18.12 14.39
N PRO A 187 0.76 19.05 14.79
CA PRO A 187 2.06 19.21 14.15
C PRO A 187 2.91 17.94 14.28
N GLN A 188 3.46 17.44 13.17
CA GLN A 188 4.28 16.22 13.18
C GLN A 188 5.14 16.11 11.91
N LYS A 189 6.02 15.10 11.87
CA LYS A 189 6.78 14.80 10.66
C LYS A 189 5.88 14.15 9.61
N LEU A 190 6.05 14.55 8.36
CA LEU A 190 5.62 13.81 7.19
C LEU A 190 6.85 13.11 6.62
N ILE A 191 6.82 11.78 6.59
CA ILE A 191 7.89 10.97 6.01
C ILE A 191 7.32 10.25 4.80
N PHE A 192 7.90 10.47 3.63
CA PHE A 192 7.53 9.78 2.40
C PHE A 192 8.72 8.97 1.91
N ASP A 193 8.65 7.66 2.10
CA ASP A 193 9.69 6.72 1.71
C ASP A 193 9.36 6.15 0.33
N LEU A 194 10.26 6.38 -0.63
CA LEU A 194 10.21 5.79 -1.96
C LEU A 194 11.66 5.46 -2.32
N GLY A 195 12.06 4.21 -2.10
CA GLY A 195 13.40 3.73 -2.41
C GLY A 195 13.61 3.64 -3.92
N ASN A 196 14.57 4.42 -4.44
CA ASN A 196 14.94 4.39 -5.84
C ASN A 196 16.47 4.40 -6.00
N LEU A 197 16.92 3.90 -7.15
CA LEU A 197 18.30 3.92 -7.61
C LEU A 197 18.34 4.40 -9.07
N ILE A 198 19.36 5.21 -9.38
CA ILE A 198 19.69 5.61 -10.74
C ILE A 198 21.09 5.12 -11.11
N ASP A 199 21.23 4.48 -12.25
CA ASP A 199 22.50 4.05 -12.83
C ASP A 199 22.39 3.97 -14.37
N ASP A 200 23.38 3.36 -15.02
CA ASP A 200 23.39 3.20 -16.49
C ASP A 200 22.23 2.33 -17.02
N THR A 201 21.62 1.52 -16.14
CA THR A 201 20.48 0.65 -16.43
C THR A 201 19.18 1.36 -16.03
N TYR A 202 19.05 1.79 -14.79
CA TYR A 202 17.87 2.43 -14.22
C TYR A 202 18.01 3.95 -14.33
N THR A 203 17.31 4.55 -15.28
CA THR A 203 17.49 5.97 -15.64
C THR A 203 16.28 6.84 -15.30
N GLY A 204 15.21 6.25 -14.76
CA GLY A 204 13.98 6.95 -14.41
C GLY A 204 13.92 7.39 -12.95
N PRO A 205 14.15 8.68 -12.63
CA PRO A 205 13.77 9.23 -11.34
C PRO A 205 12.24 9.37 -11.26
N PHE A 206 11.72 9.45 -10.03
CA PHE A 206 10.30 9.76 -9.79
C PHE A 206 10.17 11.18 -9.23
N ASP A 207 9.61 12.08 -10.03
CA ASP A 207 9.19 13.39 -9.58
C ASP A 207 7.82 13.29 -8.94
N VAL A 208 7.73 13.58 -7.64
CA VAL A 208 6.52 13.42 -6.85
C VAL A 208 6.07 14.75 -6.30
N THR A 209 4.79 15.06 -6.49
CA THR A 209 4.11 16.21 -5.88
C THR A 209 2.94 15.71 -5.04
N LEU A 210 2.87 16.16 -3.79
CA LEU A 210 1.83 15.83 -2.83
C LEU A 210 1.15 17.12 -2.36
N THR A 211 -0.12 17.30 -2.70
CA THR A 211 -0.96 18.38 -2.15
C THR A 211 -2.09 17.81 -1.31
N VAL A 212 -2.56 18.60 -0.34
CA VAL A 212 -3.67 18.23 0.54
C VAL A 212 -4.64 19.40 0.66
N MET A 213 -5.90 19.13 0.39
CA MET A 213 -7.02 20.06 0.57
C MET A 213 -7.69 19.81 1.91
N PHE A 214 -7.71 20.83 2.76
CA PHE A 214 -8.43 20.86 4.03
C PHE A 214 -9.75 21.61 3.85
N SER A 215 -10.88 20.96 4.15
CA SER A 215 -12.19 21.60 4.07
C SER A 215 -13.10 21.28 5.25
N LEU A 216 -14.02 22.19 5.56
CA LEU A 216 -15.10 21.97 6.53
C LEU A 216 -16.44 21.74 5.82
N ARG A 217 -16.94 20.51 5.87
CA ARG A 217 -18.18 20.06 5.22
C ARG A 217 -19.35 19.82 6.19
N ARG A 218 -19.08 19.73 7.50
CA ARG A 218 -20.06 19.49 8.59
C ARG A 218 -20.86 18.20 8.40
N HIS A 219 -20.20 17.13 8.01
CA HIS A 219 -20.83 15.81 7.93
C HIS A 219 -20.78 15.09 9.29
N GLU A 220 -21.82 14.33 9.62
CA GLU A 220 -21.91 13.52 10.85
C GLU A 220 -21.15 12.19 10.72
N ILE A 221 -19.86 12.27 10.39
CA ILE A 221 -18.99 11.10 10.28
C ILE A 221 -18.09 11.03 11.50
N ARG A 222 -18.11 9.88 12.19
CA ARG A 222 -17.25 9.65 13.36
C ARG A 222 -15.89 9.10 12.91
N THR A 223 -14.83 9.84 13.23
CA THR A 223 -13.43 9.43 13.07
C THR A 223 -12.87 9.00 14.43
N ALA A 224 -11.73 8.31 14.44
CA ALA A 224 -11.09 7.92 15.69
C ALA A 224 -10.61 9.17 16.44
N ASP A 225 -10.75 9.15 17.75
CA ASP A 225 -10.31 10.23 18.65
C ASP A 225 -8.78 10.12 18.88
N VAL A 226 -8.25 8.90 18.91
CA VAL A 226 -6.83 8.59 19.06
C VAL A 226 -6.43 7.54 18.02
N ILE A 227 -5.24 7.71 17.42
CA ILE A 227 -4.64 6.73 16.50
C ILE A 227 -3.24 6.40 17.00
N LEU A 228 -2.99 5.12 17.32
CA LEU A 228 -1.70 4.64 17.82
C LEU A 228 -1.01 3.72 16.78
N PRO A 229 0.28 3.91 16.47
CA PRO A 229 0.95 3.11 15.44
C PRO A 229 1.44 1.76 15.98
N ILE A 230 1.16 0.68 15.25
CA ILE A 230 1.87 -0.60 15.37
C ILE A 230 2.96 -0.61 14.29
N SER A 231 4.05 0.09 14.57
CA SER A 231 5.14 0.36 13.62
C SER A 231 6.50 0.35 14.35
N ALA A 232 7.59 0.42 13.59
CA ALA A 232 8.95 0.39 14.14
C ALA A 232 9.38 1.69 14.85
N GLN A 233 8.51 2.71 14.91
CA GLN A 233 8.69 3.96 15.66
C GLN A 233 10.01 4.72 15.36
N ARG A 234 10.36 4.88 14.08
CA ARG A 234 11.63 5.46 13.62
C ARG A 234 11.54 6.94 13.20
N SER A 235 10.40 7.58 13.34
CA SER A 235 10.21 8.98 12.90
C SER A 235 11.14 9.96 13.62
N ALA A 236 11.49 9.67 14.88
CA ALA A 236 12.44 10.48 15.66
C ALA A 236 13.82 10.61 15.00
N VAL A 237 14.23 9.61 14.23
CA VAL A 237 15.49 9.55 13.48
C VAL A 237 15.29 9.65 11.96
N ASP A 238 14.21 10.34 11.54
CA ASP A 238 13.96 10.70 10.13
C ASP A 238 13.87 9.50 9.19
N SER A 239 13.37 8.36 9.70
CA SER A 239 13.33 7.08 8.98
C SER A 239 11.91 6.52 8.91
N PRO A 240 11.58 5.71 7.87
CA PRO A 240 10.27 5.06 7.76
C PRO A 240 10.08 4.01 8.86
N SER A 241 8.83 3.89 9.32
CA SER A 241 8.46 3.05 10.46
C SER A 241 7.87 1.70 10.07
N GLY A 242 8.04 1.25 8.82
CA GLY A 242 7.66 -0.10 8.41
C GLY A 242 8.56 -1.18 9.02
N PHE A 243 7.98 -2.32 9.41
CA PHE A 243 8.73 -3.52 9.77
C PHE A 243 9.04 -4.34 8.53
N ASN A 244 10.24 -4.92 8.45
CA ASN A 244 10.58 -5.93 7.45
C ASN A 244 10.60 -7.33 8.10
N ILE A 245 9.65 -8.19 7.73
CA ILE A 245 9.52 -9.55 8.26
C ILE A 245 10.10 -10.54 7.23
N PRO A 246 10.91 -11.54 7.63
CA PRO A 246 11.17 -12.00 9.00
C PRO A 246 12.35 -11.35 9.73
N GLU A 247 13.04 -10.37 9.12
CA GLU A 247 14.25 -9.77 9.69
C GLU A 247 14.00 -9.01 11.00
N GLU A 248 12.78 -8.52 11.20
CA GLU A 248 12.36 -7.72 12.34
C GLU A 248 11.15 -8.33 13.04
N LYS A 249 11.07 -8.09 14.35
CA LYS A 249 9.91 -8.44 15.16
C LYS A 249 8.94 -7.27 15.20
N ALA A 250 7.79 -7.40 14.54
CA ALA A 250 6.73 -6.39 14.58
C ALA A 250 5.96 -6.46 15.90
N THR A 251 6.52 -5.91 16.96
CA THR A 251 5.87 -5.82 18.28
C THR A 251 6.10 -4.45 18.90
N VAL A 252 5.03 -3.84 19.42
CA VAL A 252 5.06 -2.55 20.13
C VAL A 252 4.28 -2.65 21.44
N THR A 253 4.41 -1.64 22.29
CA THR A 253 3.59 -1.50 23.51
C THR A 253 2.86 -0.16 23.52
N HIS A 254 1.59 -0.17 23.90
CA HIS A 254 0.75 1.02 24.02
C HIS A 254 -0.10 0.98 25.29
N ILE A 255 -0.39 2.15 25.85
CA ILE A 255 -1.42 2.32 26.89
C ILE A 255 -2.71 2.72 26.17
N ILE A 256 -3.78 1.96 26.37
CA ILE A 256 -5.09 2.29 25.81
C ILE A 256 -5.84 3.21 26.80
N PRO A 257 -6.44 4.32 26.33
CA PRO A 257 -7.22 5.21 27.19
C PRO A 257 -8.32 4.47 27.95
N SER A 258 -8.47 4.78 29.24
CA SER A 258 -9.42 4.10 30.13
C SER A 258 -10.89 4.31 29.74
N ASP A 259 -11.17 5.38 29.00
CA ASP A 259 -12.48 5.75 28.46
C ASP A 259 -12.70 5.27 27.01
N ALA A 260 -11.82 4.39 26.50
CA ALA A 260 -12.01 3.78 25.19
C ALA A 260 -13.32 2.97 25.15
N SER A 261 -14.20 3.32 24.21
CA SER A 261 -15.49 2.64 23.99
C SER A 261 -15.43 1.66 22.81
N ARG A 262 -14.50 1.87 21.88
CA ARG A 262 -14.26 0.99 20.73
C ARG A 262 -12.80 1.08 20.31
N ALA A 263 -12.24 -0.05 19.87
CA ALA A 263 -10.91 -0.09 19.29
C ALA A 263 -10.84 -1.06 18.09
N VAL A 264 -10.20 -0.63 17.01
CA VAL A 264 -10.01 -1.42 15.79
C VAL A 264 -8.57 -1.32 15.33
N VAL A 265 -7.99 -2.46 14.95
CA VAL A 265 -6.68 -2.50 14.33
C VAL A 265 -6.83 -2.64 12.83
N SER A 266 -6.22 -1.76 12.04
CA SER A 266 -5.97 -2.04 10.61
C SER A 266 -4.55 -2.54 10.42
N ILE A 267 -4.36 -3.40 9.42
CA ILE A 267 -3.07 -3.98 9.08
C ILE A 267 -2.78 -3.74 7.60
N SER A 268 -1.60 -3.18 7.33
CA SER A 268 -1.03 -3.02 6.00
C SER A 268 0.16 -3.97 5.87
N ALA A 269 0.06 -4.96 5.00
CA ALA A 269 1.08 -5.98 4.80
C ALA A 269 1.29 -6.23 3.31
N CYS A 270 2.53 -6.17 2.84
CA CYS A 270 2.86 -6.32 1.44
C CYS A 270 4.15 -7.13 1.26
N GLY A 271 4.06 -8.23 0.52
CA GLY A 271 5.22 -9.02 0.13
C GLY A 271 6.07 -8.30 -0.92
N GLN A 272 7.38 -8.39 -0.77
CA GLN A 272 8.41 -7.82 -1.65
C GLN A 272 9.48 -8.89 -1.91
N SER A 273 10.30 -8.72 -2.94
CA SER A 273 11.40 -9.64 -3.25
C SER A 273 10.90 -11.09 -3.41
N THR A 274 11.30 -12.05 -2.57
CA THR A 274 10.88 -13.46 -2.70
C THR A 274 9.39 -13.67 -2.43
N GLU A 275 8.74 -12.65 -1.88
CA GLU A 275 7.34 -12.67 -1.49
C GLU A 275 6.47 -11.78 -2.39
N GLU A 276 6.99 -11.19 -3.48
CA GLU A 276 6.17 -10.38 -4.40
C GLU A 276 5.07 -11.21 -5.09
N PHE A 277 5.41 -12.45 -5.46
CA PHE A 277 4.53 -13.41 -6.14
C PHE A 277 4.15 -14.59 -5.24
N TRP A 278 4.02 -14.38 -3.93
CA TRP A 278 3.85 -15.43 -2.91
C TRP A 278 2.73 -16.44 -3.22
N TYR A 279 1.67 -16.04 -3.94
CA TYR A 279 0.57 -16.91 -4.39
C TYR A 279 0.97 -17.97 -5.44
N SER A 280 2.19 -17.86 -5.98
CA SER A 280 2.83 -18.84 -6.88
C SER A 280 3.90 -19.69 -6.19
N ASN A 281 4.14 -19.46 -4.90
CA ASN A 281 5.13 -20.24 -4.16
C ASN A 281 4.64 -21.67 -3.95
N VAL A 282 5.60 -22.58 -3.77
CA VAL A 282 5.38 -24.01 -3.59
C VAL A 282 5.63 -24.42 -2.14
N LEU A 283 5.34 -25.67 -1.80
CA LEU A 283 5.75 -26.23 -0.50
C LEU A 283 7.27 -26.20 -0.38
N SER A 284 7.79 -26.07 0.84
CA SER A 284 9.23 -25.97 1.07
C SER A 284 9.98 -27.22 0.62
N SER A 285 9.34 -28.39 0.65
CA SER A 285 9.83 -29.66 0.13
C SER A 285 9.91 -29.74 -1.40
N ASP A 286 9.20 -28.88 -2.12
CA ASP A 286 9.11 -28.88 -3.58
C ASP A 286 10.03 -27.84 -4.25
N ILE A 287 10.79 -27.04 -3.49
CA ILE A 287 11.54 -25.90 -4.03
C ILE A 287 12.59 -26.28 -5.07
N ASP A 288 13.18 -27.47 -4.93
CA ASP A 288 14.23 -27.99 -5.80
C ASP A 288 13.69 -28.71 -7.05
N THR A 289 12.36 -28.82 -7.21
CA THR A 289 11.73 -29.63 -8.26
C THR A 289 12.24 -29.28 -9.65
N PHE A 290 12.50 -28.01 -9.95
CA PHE A 290 13.00 -27.56 -11.26
C PHE A 290 14.38 -26.89 -11.19
N ASN A 291 15.19 -27.22 -10.17
CA ASN A 291 16.47 -26.55 -9.94
C ASN A 291 17.41 -26.66 -11.17
N GLU A 292 17.41 -27.82 -11.84
CA GLU A 292 18.22 -28.09 -13.03
C GLU A 292 17.71 -27.40 -14.31
N THR A 293 16.47 -26.89 -14.32
CA THR A 293 15.82 -26.34 -15.51
C THR A 293 15.50 -24.85 -15.37
N THR A 294 14.45 -24.49 -14.63
CA THR A 294 14.02 -23.10 -14.43
C THR A 294 14.60 -22.47 -13.15
N GLY A 295 15.31 -23.26 -12.35
CA GLY A 295 15.93 -22.86 -11.10
C GLY A 295 15.04 -23.07 -9.89
N LEU A 296 15.59 -22.73 -8.73
CA LEU A 296 14.92 -22.85 -7.43
C LEU A 296 13.58 -22.09 -7.42
N LEU A 297 12.54 -22.75 -6.90
CA LEU A 297 11.24 -22.14 -6.61
C LEU A 297 11.26 -21.51 -5.21
N TYR A 298 10.29 -20.65 -4.91
CA TYR A 298 10.12 -20.10 -3.56
C TYR A 298 9.17 -20.95 -2.73
N GLY A 299 9.52 -21.14 -1.45
CA GLY A 299 8.81 -22.01 -0.52
C GLY A 299 7.72 -21.32 0.30
N TYR A 300 7.36 -21.97 1.40
CA TYR A 300 6.32 -21.56 2.37
C TYR A 300 4.89 -21.58 1.84
N SER A 301 4.63 -22.33 0.75
CA SER A 301 3.31 -22.53 0.13
C SER A 301 2.74 -21.29 -0.56
N PRO A 302 1.65 -21.41 -1.35
CA PRO A 302 0.95 -20.27 -1.96
C PRO A 302 0.06 -19.50 -0.97
N PHE A 303 0.05 -19.85 0.32
CA PHE A 303 -0.84 -19.28 1.33
C PHE A 303 -0.08 -18.37 2.29
N ARG A 304 -0.67 -17.23 2.65
CA ARG A 304 -0.16 -16.31 3.66
C ARG A 304 -1.25 -15.89 4.61
N GLU A 305 -0.90 -15.84 5.89
CA GLU A 305 -1.76 -15.28 6.93
C GLU A 305 -0.97 -14.26 7.73
N ILE A 306 -1.61 -13.12 8.01
CA ILE A 306 -1.10 -12.10 8.90
C ILE A 306 -1.89 -12.19 10.20
N GLN A 307 -1.20 -12.37 11.32
CA GLN A 307 -1.80 -12.63 12.62
C GLN A 307 -1.60 -11.43 13.53
N LEU A 308 -2.67 -10.99 14.20
CA LEU A 308 -2.62 -9.99 15.26
C LEU A 308 -2.63 -10.68 16.62
N TYR A 309 -1.66 -10.34 17.46
CA TYR A 309 -1.57 -10.76 18.85
C TYR A 309 -1.66 -9.56 19.79
N ILE A 310 -2.37 -9.75 20.89
CA ILE A 310 -2.46 -8.82 22.01
C ILE A 310 -2.06 -9.60 23.26
N ASP A 311 -0.97 -9.19 23.92
CA ASP A 311 -0.42 -9.89 25.11
C ASP A 311 -0.25 -11.41 24.94
N GLY A 312 0.17 -11.82 23.73
CA GLY A 312 0.38 -13.22 23.37
C GLY A 312 -0.89 -13.99 23.03
N GLN A 313 -2.08 -13.40 23.15
CA GLN A 313 -3.35 -13.98 22.70
C GLN A 313 -3.70 -13.50 21.29
N MET A 314 -4.12 -14.42 20.41
CA MET A 314 -4.51 -14.05 19.05
C MET A 314 -5.83 -13.26 19.06
N ALA A 315 -5.82 -12.05 18.51
CA ALA A 315 -6.99 -11.19 18.42
C ALA A 315 -7.72 -11.29 17.07
N GLY A 316 -7.01 -11.63 16.00
CA GLY A 316 -7.58 -11.80 14.67
C GLY A 316 -6.53 -12.13 13.61
N VAL A 317 -7.01 -12.39 12.40
CA VAL A 317 -6.16 -12.67 11.24
C VAL A 317 -6.59 -11.89 10.00
N VAL A 318 -5.65 -11.71 9.07
CA VAL A 318 -5.87 -11.16 7.73
C VAL A 318 -5.26 -12.11 6.71
N TRP A 319 -6.03 -12.48 5.69
CA TRP A 319 -5.51 -13.14 4.50
C TRP A 319 -5.38 -12.11 3.38
N PRO A 320 -4.16 -11.80 2.94
CA PRO A 320 -3.88 -10.62 2.13
C PRO A 320 -4.40 -10.79 0.71
N PHE A 321 -4.90 -9.71 0.12
CA PHE A 321 -5.20 -9.66 -1.31
C PHE A 321 -3.88 -9.74 -2.11
N PRO A 322 -3.78 -10.61 -3.13
CA PRO A 322 -2.58 -10.71 -3.97
C PRO A 322 -2.47 -9.49 -4.89
N ILE A 323 -1.84 -8.43 -4.40
CA ILE A 323 -1.50 -7.26 -5.20
C ILE A 323 -0.56 -7.70 -6.32
N ILE A 324 -0.81 -7.22 -7.54
CA ILE A 324 0.08 -7.41 -8.68
C ILE A 324 0.49 -6.02 -9.13
N PHE A 325 1.77 -5.69 -8.95
CA PHE A 325 2.31 -4.38 -9.26
C PHE A 325 2.57 -4.19 -10.75
N THR A 326 2.84 -2.95 -11.14
CA THR A 326 3.10 -2.65 -12.54
C THR A 326 4.42 -3.28 -12.95
N GLY A 327 4.37 -4.33 -13.77
CA GLY A 327 5.53 -5.13 -14.14
C GLY A 327 5.42 -6.60 -13.74
N GLY A 328 4.49 -6.94 -12.84
CA GLY A 328 4.27 -8.30 -12.38
C GLY A 328 3.71 -9.23 -13.46
N ILE A 329 4.07 -10.51 -13.43
CA ILE A 329 3.70 -11.55 -14.43
C ILE A 329 4.20 -11.21 -15.85
N ALA A 330 3.63 -10.20 -16.50
CA ALA A 330 4.08 -9.64 -17.76
C ALA A 330 3.86 -8.11 -17.78
N PRO A 331 4.88 -7.29 -18.11
CA PRO A 331 4.76 -5.82 -18.11
C PRO A 331 3.64 -5.23 -18.98
N GLY A 332 3.21 -5.96 -20.01
CA GLY A 332 2.19 -5.53 -20.96
C GLY A 332 0.78 -5.39 -20.37
N PHE A 333 0.49 -6.04 -19.25
CA PHE A 333 -0.81 -5.91 -18.58
C PHE A 333 -1.07 -4.51 -18.02
N TRP A 334 -0.01 -3.81 -17.60
CA TRP A 334 -0.14 -2.72 -16.62
C TRP A 334 -0.08 -1.31 -17.22
N ARG A 335 -0.43 -1.18 -18.51
CA ARG A 335 -0.38 0.09 -19.23
C ARG A 335 -1.60 0.27 -20.13
N PRO A 336 -2.32 1.40 -20.02
CA PRO A 336 -2.24 2.45 -19.00
C PRO A 336 -2.99 2.10 -17.70
N ILE A 337 -3.61 0.92 -17.61
CA ILE A 337 -4.39 0.50 -16.44
C ILE A 337 -3.47 -0.30 -15.51
N VAL A 338 -3.32 0.14 -14.26
CA VAL A 338 -2.55 -0.62 -13.26
C VAL A 338 -3.40 -1.71 -12.60
N GLY A 339 -2.78 -2.60 -11.83
CA GLY A 339 -3.54 -3.59 -11.06
C GLY A 339 -4.49 -2.93 -10.07
N ILE A 340 -5.69 -3.50 -9.88
CA ILE A 340 -6.55 -3.27 -8.70
C ILE A 340 -5.68 -3.06 -7.44
N ASP A 341 -5.87 -1.91 -6.80
CA ASP A 341 -5.21 -1.45 -5.56
C ASP A 341 -3.69 -1.23 -5.62
N ALA A 342 -3.08 -1.21 -6.80
CA ALA A 342 -1.63 -0.94 -6.91
C ALA A 342 -1.25 0.50 -6.51
N PHE A 343 -2.14 1.48 -6.70
CA PHE A 343 -1.92 2.88 -6.30
C PHE A 343 -2.41 3.20 -4.89
N ASP A 344 -3.28 2.38 -4.30
CA ASP A 344 -3.70 2.51 -2.90
C ASP A 344 -4.02 1.14 -2.31
N LEU A 345 -3.07 0.62 -1.54
CA LEU A 345 -3.20 -0.70 -0.92
C LEU A 345 -4.14 -0.58 0.28
N ARG A 346 -5.32 -1.21 0.17
CA ARG A 346 -6.33 -1.26 1.24
C ARG A 346 -5.84 -2.05 2.46
N GLU A 347 -6.38 -1.68 3.62
CA GLU A 347 -5.99 -2.28 4.89
C GLU A 347 -7.17 -2.98 5.56
N PRO A 348 -7.14 -4.32 5.67
CA PRO A 348 -8.16 -5.06 6.40
C PRO A 348 -8.16 -4.72 7.90
N GLU A 349 -9.34 -4.85 8.52
CA GLU A 349 -9.61 -4.46 9.89
C GLU A 349 -9.88 -5.67 10.80
N ILE A 350 -9.41 -5.59 12.04
CA ILE A 350 -9.72 -6.51 13.14
C ILE A 350 -10.31 -5.68 14.28
N ASP A 351 -11.56 -5.97 14.65
CA ASP A 351 -12.19 -5.31 15.79
C ASP A 351 -11.68 -5.92 17.10
N ILE A 352 -10.99 -5.09 17.90
CA ILE A 352 -10.39 -5.49 19.18
C ILE A 352 -11.20 -4.97 20.38
N THR A 353 -12.39 -4.42 20.15
CA THR A 353 -13.32 -3.99 21.21
C THR A 353 -13.57 -5.06 22.28
N PRO A 354 -13.66 -6.37 21.94
CA PRO A 354 -13.76 -7.42 22.97
C PRO A 354 -12.62 -7.46 23.98
N PHE A 355 -11.44 -6.91 23.65
CA PHE A 355 -10.28 -6.87 24.55
C PHE A 355 -10.28 -5.64 25.46
N LEU A 356 -11.07 -4.59 25.19
CA LEU A 356 -11.06 -3.35 25.97
C LEU A 356 -11.24 -3.53 27.49
N PRO A 357 -12.07 -4.46 28.02
CA PRO A 357 -12.21 -4.65 29.46
C PRO A 357 -10.89 -4.92 30.19
N VAL A 358 -9.89 -5.47 29.51
CA VAL A 358 -8.55 -5.76 30.06
C VAL A 358 -7.43 -4.90 29.47
N LEU A 359 -7.72 -4.07 28.44
CA LEU A 359 -6.73 -3.17 27.83
C LEU A 359 -6.83 -1.73 28.34
N ALA A 360 -8.02 -1.30 28.75
CA ALA A 360 -8.29 0.05 29.21
C ALA A 360 -8.05 0.20 30.73
N ASP A 361 -6.98 -0.44 31.25
CA ASP A 361 -6.64 -0.52 32.67
C ASP A 361 -5.57 0.52 33.11
N GLY A 362 -5.10 1.34 32.17
CA GLY A 362 -4.05 2.34 32.37
C GLY A 362 -2.61 1.78 32.28
N GLN A 363 -2.44 0.51 31.95
CA GLN A 363 -1.15 -0.15 31.77
C GLN A 363 -0.77 -0.30 30.30
N ALA A 364 0.51 -0.64 30.07
CA ALA A 364 1.03 -0.86 28.74
C ALA A 364 0.78 -2.31 28.29
N HIS A 365 0.15 -2.47 27.14
CA HIS A 365 -0.14 -3.75 26.50
C HIS A 365 0.66 -3.95 25.23
N SER A 366 1.03 -5.19 24.94
CA SER A 366 1.81 -5.55 23.77
C SER A 366 0.92 -5.89 22.57
N PHE A 367 1.27 -5.34 21.41
CA PHE A 367 0.61 -5.61 20.13
C PHE A 367 1.65 -6.17 19.17
N GLY A 368 1.43 -7.39 18.68
CA GLY A 368 2.32 -8.11 17.78
C GLY A 368 1.66 -8.44 16.44
N ILE A 369 2.41 -8.32 15.34
CA ILE A 369 1.98 -8.77 14.01
C ILE A 369 2.96 -9.82 13.51
N ASN A 370 2.45 -10.99 13.11
CA ASN A 370 3.25 -12.04 12.46
C ASN A 370 2.77 -12.23 11.02
N VAL A 371 3.68 -12.59 10.12
CA VAL A 371 3.35 -13.09 8.78
C VAL A 371 3.82 -14.53 8.69
N VAL A 372 2.89 -15.42 8.33
CA VAL A 372 3.13 -16.86 8.32
C VAL A 372 2.71 -17.47 6.98
N GLY A 373 3.45 -18.50 6.56
CA GLY A 373 3.06 -19.40 5.47
C GLY A 373 2.60 -20.75 6.00
N LEU A 374 2.71 -21.78 5.18
CA LEU A 374 2.54 -23.18 5.61
C LEU A 374 3.88 -23.89 5.57
N GLY A 375 4.07 -24.81 6.52
CA GLY A 375 5.15 -25.79 6.47
C GLY A 375 4.87 -26.87 5.43
N ASP A 376 5.69 -27.92 5.46
CA ASP A 376 5.49 -29.08 4.61
C ASP A 376 4.35 -29.98 5.10
N VAL A 377 3.89 -30.83 4.18
CA VAL A 377 2.69 -31.65 4.36
C VAL A 377 3.04 -33.01 4.95
N LYS A 378 2.27 -33.43 5.96
CA LYS A 378 2.24 -34.79 6.48
C LYS A 378 0.79 -35.28 6.52
N ASP A 379 0.52 -36.39 5.83
CA ASP A 379 -0.82 -37.00 5.75
C ASP A 379 -1.92 -36.01 5.29
N GLY A 380 -1.60 -35.14 4.33
CA GLY A 380 -2.52 -34.14 3.78
C GLY A 380 -2.69 -32.88 4.64
N ILE A 381 -2.00 -32.78 5.77
CA ILE A 381 -2.09 -31.65 6.71
C ILE A 381 -0.74 -30.92 6.74
N ALA A 382 -0.78 -29.58 6.73
CA ALA A 382 0.40 -28.76 6.99
C ALA A 382 0.17 -27.88 8.21
N GLU A 383 1.20 -27.78 9.05
CA GLU A 383 1.23 -26.82 10.14
C GLU A 383 1.57 -25.42 9.62
N ILE A 384 1.19 -24.39 10.39
CA ILE A 384 1.57 -23.01 10.08
C ILE A 384 3.09 -22.87 10.23
N SER A 385 3.74 -22.27 9.23
CA SER A 385 5.17 -21.99 9.33
C SER A 385 5.42 -20.78 10.24
N GLU A 386 6.46 -20.83 11.07
CA GLU A 386 6.87 -19.71 11.92
C GLU A 386 7.54 -18.56 11.13
N THR A 387 7.76 -18.74 9.82
CA THR A 387 8.44 -17.76 8.96
C THR A 387 7.89 -17.77 7.54
N VAL A 388 8.33 -16.79 6.77
CA VAL A 388 8.12 -16.65 5.32
C VAL A 388 9.46 -16.32 4.64
N GLY A 389 9.45 -16.17 3.32
CA GLY A 389 10.59 -15.64 2.59
C GLY A 389 10.85 -14.15 2.89
N SER A 390 12.02 -13.66 2.49
CA SER A 390 12.39 -12.24 2.62
C SER A 390 11.83 -11.43 1.43
N TYR A 391 10.94 -10.47 1.64
CA TYR A 391 10.42 -10.00 2.92
C TYR A 391 9.02 -9.43 2.78
N TRP A 392 8.34 -9.21 3.90
CA TRP A 392 7.08 -8.50 3.99
C TRP A 392 7.28 -7.15 4.68
N VAL A 393 6.76 -6.07 4.08
CA VAL A 393 6.65 -4.76 4.72
C VAL A 393 5.34 -4.70 5.49
N VAL A 394 5.42 -4.52 6.81
CA VAL A 394 4.26 -4.60 7.71
C VAL A 394 4.16 -3.38 8.62
N THR A 395 2.95 -2.86 8.73
CA THR A 395 2.54 -1.86 9.73
C THR A 395 1.11 -2.16 10.16
N GLY A 396 0.75 -1.77 11.38
CA GLY A 396 -0.63 -1.65 11.80
C GLY A 396 -0.89 -0.31 12.48
N LYS A 397 -2.15 -0.07 12.81
CA LYS A 397 -2.57 1.12 13.58
C LYS A 397 -3.86 0.82 14.32
N ILE A 398 -3.96 1.37 15.52
CA ILE A 398 -5.08 1.20 16.43
C ILE A 398 -5.93 2.47 16.37
N PHE A 399 -7.14 2.36 15.83
CA PHE A 399 -8.16 3.39 15.86
C PHE A 399 -8.96 3.26 17.15
N ILE A 400 -8.90 4.27 18.02
CA ILE A 400 -9.55 4.27 19.32
C ILE A 400 -10.63 5.37 19.34
N TYR A 401 -11.82 5.01 19.79
CA TYR A 401 -12.95 5.91 19.94
C TYR A 401 -13.30 6.00 21.42
N LEU A 402 -13.33 7.21 21.97
CA LEU A 402 -13.59 7.46 23.38
C LEU A 402 -15.10 7.52 23.67
N GLY A 403 -15.52 7.20 24.88
CA GLY A 403 -16.89 7.41 25.32
C GLY A 403 -17.21 8.92 25.37
N GLY A 404 -18.33 9.36 24.81
CA GLY A 404 -18.76 10.76 24.89
C GLY A 404 -19.37 11.12 26.24
N GLU A 405 -19.57 12.42 26.52
CA GLU A 405 -20.32 12.92 27.70
C GLU A 405 -21.76 12.34 27.80
N ALA A 406 -22.33 11.84 26.69
CA ALA A 406 -23.62 11.14 26.67
C ALA A 406 -23.56 9.70 27.23
N ALA A 407 -22.37 9.11 27.39
CA ALA A 407 -22.16 7.81 28.06
C ALA A 407 -22.07 7.94 29.59
N VAL A 408 -22.12 9.17 30.13
CA VAL A 408 -22.07 9.43 31.59
C VAL A 408 -23.37 9.01 32.30
N ASN A 409 -24.42 8.64 31.56
CA ASN A 409 -25.67 8.12 32.12
C ASN A 409 -25.90 6.61 31.94
N THR A 410 -24.93 5.88 31.41
CA THR A 410 -24.88 4.43 31.62
C THR A 410 -24.07 4.20 32.89
N THR A 411 -24.74 3.62 33.89
CA THR A 411 -24.14 2.98 35.07
C THR A 411 -22.70 2.59 34.82
N GLU A 412 -21.78 3.00 35.73
CA GLU A 412 -20.36 2.59 35.80
C GLU A 412 -20.10 1.43 34.86
N ILE A 413 -19.36 1.65 33.76
CA ILE A 413 -18.84 0.55 32.95
C ILE A 413 -18.16 -0.36 33.96
N GLN A 414 -18.81 -1.47 34.32
CA GLN A 414 -18.21 -2.42 35.23
C GLN A 414 -17.02 -2.93 34.45
N HIS A 415 -15.84 -2.43 34.80
CA HIS A 415 -14.57 -3.00 34.43
C HIS A 415 -14.63 -4.44 34.90
N SER A 416 -15.07 -5.32 34.01
CA SER A 416 -14.98 -6.73 34.18
C SER A 416 -13.53 -7.06 33.88
N ASP A 417 -12.75 -7.34 34.91
CA ASP A 417 -11.35 -7.83 34.80
C ASP A 417 -11.23 -9.17 34.02
N LEU A 418 -12.34 -9.69 33.48
CA LEU A 418 -12.35 -10.92 32.72
C LEU A 418 -11.86 -10.66 31.28
N PRO A 419 -10.80 -11.37 30.84
CA PRO A 419 -10.35 -11.30 29.46
C PRO A 419 -11.41 -11.85 28.50
N PRO A 420 -11.38 -11.46 27.22
CA PRO A 420 -12.32 -11.98 26.24
C PRO A 420 -12.18 -13.50 26.09
N MET A 421 -13.31 -14.15 25.86
CA MET A 421 -13.33 -15.54 25.43
C MET A 421 -12.90 -15.62 23.95
N VAL A 422 -11.68 -16.07 23.71
CA VAL A 422 -11.13 -16.27 22.37
C VAL A 422 -11.19 -17.75 21.98
N SER A 423 -11.72 -18.04 20.79
CA SER A 423 -11.71 -19.37 20.19
C SER A 423 -11.21 -19.31 18.76
N THR A 424 -10.34 -20.24 18.38
CA THR A 424 -9.78 -20.33 17.03
C THR A 424 -9.77 -21.78 16.56
N LYS A 425 -10.08 -22.00 15.27
CA LYS A 425 -9.95 -23.29 14.59
C LYS A 425 -9.28 -23.05 13.25
N PHE A 426 -8.30 -23.89 12.94
CA PHE A 426 -7.57 -23.90 11.67
C PHE A 426 -7.61 -25.32 11.12
N LYS A 427 -7.83 -25.46 9.81
CA LYS A 427 -7.76 -26.74 9.10
C LYS A 427 -7.09 -26.55 7.75
N SER A 428 -6.30 -27.55 7.36
CA SER A 428 -5.67 -27.65 6.06
C SER A 428 -5.94 -29.01 5.42
N ASP A 429 -6.12 -29.03 4.12
CA ASP A 429 -6.09 -30.23 3.27
C ASP A 429 -5.25 -29.92 2.03
N ILE A 430 -4.12 -30.62 1.90
CA ILE A 430 -3.11 -30.33 0.89
C ILE A 430 -2.70 -31.61 0.19
N THR A 431 -2.67 -31.56 -1.14
CA THR A 431 -2.12 -32.61 -1.98
C THR A 431 -1.08 -32.02 -2.91
N HIS A 432 0.00 -32.75 -3.17
CA HIS A 432 1.01 -32.36 -4.13
C HIS A 432 1.64 -33.59 -4.78
N GLY A 433 2.24 -33.40 -5.95
CA GLY A 433 2.96 -34.47 -6.64
C GLY A 433 3.62 -33.97 -7.92
N TRP A 434 4.70 -34.65 -8.30
CA TRP A 434 5.48 -34.37 -9.49
C TRP A 434 5.60 -35.60 -10.39
N GLN A 435 5.95 -35.38 -11.65
CA GLN A 435 6.25 -36.45 -12.61
C GLN A 435 7.60 -36.20 -13.29
N GLN A 436 8.34 -37.28 -13.55
CA GLN A 436 9.60 -37.25 -14.26
C GLN A 436 9.46 -37.78 -15.68
N ASN A 437 10.32 -37.27 -16.56
CA ASN A 437 10.56 -37.90 -17.85
C ASN A 437 11.29 -39.24 -17.64
N PRO A 438 10.73 -40.39 -18.08
CA PRO A 438 11.31 -41.71 -17.82
C PRO A 438 12.70 -41.94 -18.45
N ASP A 439 13.00 -41.25 -19.55
CA ASP A 439 14.24 -41.45 -20.31
C ASP A 439 15.40 -40.61 -19.75
N THR A 440 15.09 -39.41 -19.25
CA THR A 440 16.11 -38.44 -18.78
C THR A 440 16.17 -38.32 -17.26
N GLY A 441 15.15 -38.77 -16.53
CA GLY A 441 15.01 -38.59 -15.08
C GLY A 441 14.70 -37.15 -14.64
N VAL A 442 14.55 -36.21 -15.59
CA VAL A 442 14.28 -34.79 -15.29
C VAL A 442 12.82 -34.60 -14.88
N ASN A 443 12.58 -33.81 -13.84
CA ASN A 443 11.24 -33.43 -13.41
C ASN A 443 10.53 -32.60 -14.48
N GLU A 444 9.37 -33.07 -14.92
CA GLU A 444 8.60 -32.48 -16.01
C GLU A 444 7.42 -31.65 -15.49
N THR A 445 6.75 -32.13 -14.43
CA THR A 445 5.57 -31.46 -13.86
C THR A 445 5.60 -31.44 -12.33
N LEU A 446 4.91 -30.45 -11.76
CA LEU A 446 4.57 -30.35 -10.34
C LEU A 446 3.13 -29.86 -10.26
N SER A 447 2.31 -30.45 -9.40
CA SER A 447 0.94 -30.02 -9.16
C SER A 447 0.66 -30.05 -7.67
N TYR A 448 -0.14 -29.08 -7.19
CA TYR A 448 -0.63 -29.08 -5.82
C TYR A 448 -2.00 -28.44 -5.71
N THR A 449 -2.74 -28.90 -4.70
CA THR A 449 -4.00 -28.30 -4.25
C THR A 449 -3.88 -28.00 -2.77
N VAL A 450 -4.21 -26.78 -2.37
CA VAL A 450 -4.20 -26.32 -0.97
C VAL A 450 -5.59 -25.82 -0.63
N GLN A 451 -6.21 -26.38 0.40
CA GLN A 451 -7.47 -25.91 0.96
C GLN A 451 -7.29 -25.58 2.43
N ILE A 452 -7.57 -24.34 2.82
CA ILE A 452 -7.44 -23.86 4.19
C ILE A 452 -8.78 -23.30 4.66
N SER A 453 -9.14 -23.56 5.91
CA SER A 453 -10.25 -22.87 6.57
C SER A 453 -9.83 -22.39 7.96
N ARG A 454 -10.28 -21.19 8.31
CA ARG A 454 -10.07 -20.61 9.63
C ARG A 454 -11.36 -20.00 10.17
N SER A 455 -11.64 -20.26 11.45
CA SER A 455 -12.67 -19.53 12.20
C SER A 455 -12.05 -18.94 13.46
N LEU A 456 -12.37 -17.70 13.78
CA LEU A 456 -11.96 -17.02 14.99
C LEU A 456 -13.15 -16.30 15.62
N THR A 457 -13.19 -16.29 16.94
CA THR A 457 -14.19 -15.55 17.73
C THR A 457 -13.51 -14.94 18.94
N ALA A 458 -13.79 -13.68 19.23
CA ALA A 458 -13.47 -13.01 20.48
C ALA A 458 -14.74 -12.39 21.05
N LYS A 459 -15.09 -12.74 22.28
CA LYS A 459 -16.33 -12.29 22.92
C LYS A 459 -16.07 -11.73 24.32
N SER A 460 -16.62 -10.55 24.57
CA SER A 460 -16.74 -9.94 25.91
C SER A 460 -18.23 -9.78 26.26
N PRO A 461 -18.57 -9.30 27.48
CA PRO A 461 -19.96 -9.03 27.84
C PRO A 461 -20.66 -8.01 26.94
N SER A 462 -19.93 -7.01 26.44
CA SER A 462 -20.48 -5.91 25.64
C SER A 462 -20.21 -6.03 24.14
N SER A 463 -19.35 -6.95 23.68
CA SER A 463 -19.01 -7.00 22.26
C SER A 463 -18.60 -8.39 21.76
N HIS A 464 -18.68 -8.58 20.45
CA HIS A 464 -18.40 -9.86 19.81
C HIS A 464 -17.82 -9.68 18.41
N TRP A 465 -16.59 -10.15 18.23
CA TRP A 465 -15.90 -10.21 16.95
C TRP A 465 -15.87 -11.65 16.44
N THR A 466 -16.19 -11.84 15.16
CA THR A 466 -16.12 -13.14 14.47
C THR A 466 -15.45 -13.02 13.12
N GLN A 467 -14.67 -14.03 12.75
CA GLN A 467 -14.07 -14.19 11.43
C GLN A 467 -14.26 -15.63 10.93
N SER A 468 -14.57 -15.80 9.65
CA SER A 468 -14.59 -17.09 8.97
C SER A 468 -13.99 -16.92 7.58
N LEU A 469 -12.91 -17.64 7.30
CA LEU A 469 -12.13 -17.52 6.08
C LEU A 469 -11.92 -18.90 5.42
N THR A 470 -11.97 -18.94 4.09
CA THR A 470 -11.68 -20.13 3.28
C THR A 470 -10.78 -19.80 2.10
N PHE A 471 -9.75 -20.61 1.88
CA PHE A 471 -8.76 -20.42 0.83
C PHE A 471 -8.65 -21.71 0.05
N SER A 472 -8.62 -21.59 -1.27
CA SER A 472 -8.36 -22.68 -2.20
C SER A 472 -7.32 -22.22 -3.19
N ASN A 473 -6.29 -23.03 -3.43
CA ASN A 473 -5.32 -22.85 -4.49
C ASN A 473 -5.12 -24.18 -5.20
N SER A 474 -5.23 -24.18 -6.53
CA SER A 474 -4.87 -25.30 -7.39
C SER A 474 -3.86 -24.78 -8.39
N ALA A 475 -2.65 -25.31 -8.34
CA ALA A 475 -1.56 -24.87 -9.20
C ALA A 475 -0.91 -26.05 -9.91
N SER A 476 -0.41 -25.78 -11.11
CA SER A 476 0.38 -26.72 -11.88
C SER A 476 1.52 -26.02 -12.58
N PHE A 477 2.66 -26.71 -12.60
CA PHE A 477 3.87 -26.37 -13.30
C PHE A 477 4.11 -27.49 -14.31
N SER A 478 4.36 -27.14 -15.56
CA SER A 478 4.65 -28.08 -16.64
C SER A 478 5.79 -27.56 -17.51
N ASP A 479 6.24 -28.38 -18.47
CA ASP A 479 7.41 -28.07 -19.29
C ASP A 479 8.62 -27.70 -18.40
N GLN A 480 8.88 -28.54 -17.40
CA GLN A 480 10.00 -28.39 -16.47
C GLN A 480 9.96 -27.05 -15.71
N GLY A 481 8.76 -26.57 -15.39
CA GLY A 481 8.51 -25.32 -14.67
C GLY A 481 8.41 -24.08 -15.56
N ARG A 482 8.50 -24.22 -16.89
CA ARG A 482 8.38 -23.10 -17.85
C ARG A 482 6.94 -22.66 -18.07
N ALA A 483 5.97 -23.53 -17.86
CA ALA A 483 4.55 -23.18 -17.90
C ALA A 483 3.97 -23.29 -16.50
N GLN A 484 3.19 -22.29 -16.09
CA GLN A 484 2.58 -22.20 -14.76
C GLN A 484 1.11 -21.82 -14.91
N LEU A 485 0.24 -22.55 -14.23
CA LEU A 485 -1.17 -22.25 -14.07
C LEU A 485 -1.49 -22.19 -12.58
N ILE A 486 -2.09 -21.10 -12.14
CA ILE A 486 -2.51 -20.89 -10.75
C ILE A 486 -3.97 -20.52 -10.77
N LYS A 487 -4.79 -21.22 -10.00
CA LYS A 487 -6.19 -20.89 -9.72
C LYS A 487 -6.36 -20.78 -8.21
N GLN A 488 -6.70 -19.60 -7.72
CA GLN A 488 -6.84 -19.31 -6.31
C GLN A 488 -8.16 -18.60 -6.05
N VAL A 489 -8.79 -18.91 -4.91
CA VAL A 489 -9.91 -18.15 -4.36
C VAL A 489 -9.68 -17.98 -2.86
N THR A 490 -9.85 -16.75 -2.38
CA THR A 490 -9.84 -16.43 -0.95
C THR A 490 -11.16 -15.78 -0.61
N ASP A 491 -11.93 -16.39 0.29
CA ASP A 491 -13.17 -15.83 0.82
C ASP A 491 -12.98 -15.51 2.30
N SER A 492 -13.52 -14.36 2.72
CA SER A 492 -13.48 -13.92 4.11
C SER A 492 -14.80 -13.31 4.51
N THR A 493 -15.26 -13.62 5.72
CA THR A 493 -16.36 -12.93 6.37
C THR A 493 -15.94 -12.51 7.76
N SER A 494 -16.26 -11.28 8.12
CA SER A 494 -16.06 -10.77 9.47
C SER A 494 -17.30 -10.01 9.94
N LYS A 495 -17.55 -10.07 11.25
CA LYS A 495 -18.66 -9.37 11.88
C LYS A 495 -18.27 -8.92 13.28
N SER A 496 -18.44 -7.62 13.53
CA SER A 496 -18.39 -6.99 14.84
C SER A 496 -19.80 -6.63 15.30
N LEU A 497 -20.11 -7.00 16.54
CA LEU A 497 -21.35 -6.68 17.24
C LEU A 497 -21.05 -5.94 18.54
N ASP A 498 -21.86 -4.94 18.81
CA ASP A 498 -21.96 -4.28 20.10
C ASP A 498 -23.30 -4.70 20.75
N PHE A 499 -23.22 -5.24 21.97
CA PHE A 499 -24.36 -5.76 22.71
C PHE A 499 -24.95 -4.64 23.58
N MET A 500 -26.04 -4.04 23.10
CA MET A 500 -26.87 -3.14 23.90
C MET A 500 -28.13 -3.86 24.41
N ASP A 501 -28.65 -3.44 25.56
CA ASP A 501 -29.74 -4.12 26.31
C ASP A 501 -31.01 -4.43 25.51
N GLU A 502 -31.32 -3.65 24.46
CA GLU A 502 -32.55 -3.81 23.66
C GLU A 502 -32.32 -4.41 22.26
N LYS A 503 -31.13 -4.23 21.67
CA LYS A 503 -30.81 -4.71 20.31
C LYS A 503 -29.30 -4.70 20.04
N ASP A 504 -28.78 -5.81 19.52
CA ASP A 504 -27.41 -5.88 18.98
C ASP A 504 -27.21 -4.89 17.82
N ILE A 505 -26.18 -4.06 17.92
CA ILE A 505 -25.77 -3.14 16.86
C ILE A 505 -24.71 -3.82 16.00
N VAL A 506 -24.89 -3.81 14.67
CA VAL A 506 -23.87 -4.27 13.73
C VAL A 506 -22.86 -3.14 13.51
N VAL A 507 -21.76 -3.17 14.26
CA VAL A 507 -20.67 -2.19 14.14
C VAL A 507 -19.99 -2.33 12.78
N SER A 508 -19.71 -3.56 12.36
CA SER A 508 -19.20 -3.84 11.02
C SER A 508 -19.57 -5.25 10.60
N LYS A 509 -19.85 -5.43 9.32
CA LYS A 509 -19.98 -6.73 8.68
C LYS A 509 -19.38 -6.66 7.29
N THR A 510 -18.30 -7.40 7.09
CA THR A 510 -17.59 -7.48 5.82
C THR A 510 -17.70 -8.89 5.26
N ALA A 511 -17.92 -9.01 3.96
CA ALA A 511 -17.74 -10.24 3.23
C ALA A 511 -16.93 -9.92 1.97
N SER A 512 -15.85 -10.65 1.71
CA SER A 512 -14.99 -10.44 0.56
C SER A 512 -14.61 -11.74 -0.13
N SER A 513 -14.33 -11.66 -1.43
CA SER A 513 -13.88 -12.77 -2.27
C SER A 513 -12.86 -12.30 -3.28
N TYR A 514 -11.74 -13.02 -3.38
CA TYR A 514 -10.60 -12.72 -4.27
C TYR A 514 -10.31 -13.91 -5.19
N PRO A 515 -11.00 -14.05 -6.33
CA PRO A 515 -10.62 -15.02 -7.35
C PRO A 515 -9.37 -14.55 -8.12
N LEU A 516 -8.47 -15.47 -8.42
CA LEU A 516 -7.26 -15.24 -9.22
C LEU A 516 -7.00 -16.46 -10.10
N GLU A 517 -6.87 -16.24 -11.40
CA GLU A 517 -6.39 -17.21 -12.37
C GLU A 517 -5.25 -16.58 -13.17
N VAL A 518 -4.07 -17.21 -13.12
CA VAL A 518 -2.88 -16.78 -13.84
C VAL A 518 -2.35 -17.95 -14.64
N TYR A 519 -2.16 -17.75 -15.93
CA TYR A 519 -1.39 -18.64 -16.77
C TYR A 519 -0.18 -17.90 -17.32
N SER A 520 0.99 -18.51 -17.26
CA SER A 520 2.22 -17.94 -17.81
C SER A 520 3.12 -19.00 -18.42
N VAL A 521 3.75 -18.66 -19.54
CA VAL A 521 4.74 -19.49 -20.23
C VAL A 521 5.99 -18.67 -20.45
N TYR A 522 7.13 -19.22 -20.05
CA TYR A 522 8.44 -18.61 -20.13
C TYR A 522 9.31 -19.37 -21.13
N GLN A 523 9.85 -18.66 -22.11
CA GLN A 523 10.79 -19.22 -23.07
C GLN A 523 12.09 -18.43 -23.01
N SER A 524 13.22 -19.13 -22.94
CA SER A 524 14.54 -18.50 -23.00
C SER A 524 15.44 -19.29 -23.95
N ASN A 525 16.05 -18.59 -24.90
CA ASN A 525 17.01 -19.15 -25.84
C ASN A 525 18.09 -18.10 -26.16
N SER A 526 19.03 -18.44 -27.05
CA SER A 526 20.11 -17.53 -27.48
C SER A 526 19.62 -16.22 -28.11
N SER A 527 18.36 -16.15 -28.55
CA SER A 527 17.74 -14.97 -29.14
C SER A 527 17.08 -14.07 -28.10
N GLY A 528 16.97 -14.50 -26.85
CA GLY A 528 16.39 -13.73 -25.76
C GLY A 528 15.34 -14.48 -24.96
N LEU A 529 14.42 -13.72 -24.39
CA LEU A 529 13.46 -14.14 -23.39
C LEU A 529 12.05 -13.72 -23.80
N GLU A 530 11.09 -14.63 -23.69
CA GLU A 530 9.68 -14.38 -24.02
C GLU A 530 8.77 -14.86 -22.88
N ILE A 531 7.78 -14.03 -22.57
CA ILE A 531 6.65 -14.35 -21.69
C ILE A 531 5.39 -14.29 -22.52
N LYS A 532 4.53 -15.29 -22.37
CA LYS A 532 3.12 -15.21 -22.74
C LYS A 532 2.30 -15.48 -21.50
N ALA A 533 1.36 -14.60 -21.19
CA ALA A 533 0.55 -14.74 -20.00
C ALA A 533 -0.90 -14.38 -20.27
N SER A 534 -1.80 -15.02 -19.53
CA SER A 534 -3.19 -14.59 -19.36
C SER A 534 -3.49 -14.46 -17.87
N LEU A 535 -4.38 -13.53 -17.57
CA LEU A 535 -4.75 -13.18 -16.21
C LEU A 535 -6.27 -12.99 -16.15
N SER A 536 -6.89 -13.46 -15.08
CA SER A 536 -8.24 -13.09 -14.66
C SER A 536 -8.25 -13.00 -13.14
N ARG A 537 -8.61 -11.85 -12.58
CA ARG A 537 -8.61 -11.63 -11.13
C ARG A 537 -9.76 -10.75 -10.71
N GLY A 538 -10.20 -10.89 -9.46
CA GLY A 538 -11.27 -10.10 -8.89
C GLY A 538 -10.99 -9.64 -7.46
N LEU A 539 -11.55 -8.51 -7.11
CA LEU A 539 -11.71 -8.03 -5.74
C LEU A 539 -13.18 -7.69 -5.54
N GLN A 540 -13.87 -8.52 -4.77
CA GLN A 540 -15.28 -8.32 -4.43
C GLN A 540 -15.41 -8.15 -2.94
N PHE A 541 -16.13 -7.14 -2.49
CA PHE A 541 -16.53 -7.06 -1.09
C PHE A 541 -17.85 -6.32 -0.87
N SER A 542 -18.51 -6.68 0.21
CA SER A 542 -19.63 -5.93 0.76
C SER A 542 -19.33 -5.55 2.20
N TYR A 543 -19.72 -4.33 2.56
CA TYR A 543 -19.61 -3.79 3.90
C TYR A 543 -20.96 -3.26 4.35
N LYS A 544 -21.35 -3.60 5.57
CA LYS A 544 -22.56 -3.10 6.22
C LYS A 544 -22.23 -2.66 7.64
N SER A 545 -22.84 -1.56 8.05
CA SER A 545 -22.74 -1.05 9.40
C SER A 545 -24.02 -0.30 9.75
N ASP A 546 -24.46 -0.41 11.00
CA ASP A 546 -25.54 0.39 11.58
C ASP A 546 -25.02 1.75 12.08
N VAL A 547 -23.70 1.98 12.00
CA VAL A 547 -23.00 3.17 12.51
C VAL A 547 -22.11 3.79 11.42
N SER A 548 -21.91 5.11 11.48
CA SER A 548 -21.19 5.87 10.46
C SER A 548 -19.71 6.05 10.80
N TYR A 549 -18.94 4.96 10.71
CA TYR A 549 -17.47 4.98 10.81
C TYR A 549 -16.81 4.98 9.42
N HIS A 550 -15.68 5.66 9.28
CA HIS A 550 -14.76 5.45 8.15
C HIS A 550 -14.04 4.11 8.30
N SER A 551 -13.84 3.40 7.20
CA SER A 551 -13.05 2.15 7.15
C SER A 551 -11.83 2.32 6.21
N PRO A 552 -10.61 1.98 6.66
CA PRO A 552 -9.42 1.93 5.80
C PRO A 552 -9.44 0.74 4.82
N TYR A 553 -10.40 -0.19 4.97
CA TYR A 553 -10.64 -1.25 3.99
C TYR A 553 -11.54 -0.75 2.86
N THR A 554 -12.71 -0.17 3.17
CA THR A 554 -13.64 0.28 2.11
C THR A 554 -13.25 1.62 1.49
N LEU A 555 -12.39 2.41 2.16
CA LEU A 555 -11.99 3.77 1.79
C LEU A 555 -13.15 4.77 1.73
N THR A 556 -14.31 4.43 2.31
CA THR A 556 -15.53 5.24 2.34
C THR A 556 -16.25 5.05 3.68
N THR A 557 -17.26 5.87 3.95
CA THR A 557 -18.19 5.67 5.07
C THR A 557 -19.41 4.88 4.69
N GLY A 558 -19.96 4.14 5.67
CA GLY A 558 -21.25 3.49 5.57
C GLY A 558 -21.24 2.28 4.62
N PRO A 559 -22.42 1.79 4.22
CA PRO A 559 -22.53 0.60 3.39
C PRO A 559 -21.81 0.75 2.05
N CYS A 560 -21.10 -0.30 1.66
CA CYS A 560 -20.34 -0.36 0.42
C CYS A 560 -20.55 -1.71 -0.26
N GLN A 561 -20.71 -1.71 -1.58
CA GLN A 561 -20.53 -2.89 -2.43
C GLN A 561 -19.49 -2.55 -3.48
N TYR A 562 -18.47 -3.38 -3.59
CA TYR A 562 -17.34 -3.19 -4.49
C TYR A 562 -17.12 -4.47 -5.29
N ASP A 563 -16.97 -4.33 -6.59
CA ASP A 563 -16.69 -5.41 -7.53
C ASP A 563 -15.76 -4.89 -8.62
N ALA A 564 -14.49 -5.28 -8.55
CA ALA A 564 -13.52 -5.04 -9.59
C ALA A 564 -13.04 -6.37 -10.15
N THR A 565 -13.12 -6.54 -11.47
CA THR A 565 -12.62 -7.71 -12.19
C THR A 565 -11.70 -7.25 -13.30
N GLN A 566 -10.48 -7.78 -13.34
CA GLN A 566 -9.46 -7.43 -14.33
C GLN A 566 -8.98 -8.70 -15.04
N PHE A 567 -8.97 -8.69 -16.37
CA PHE A 567 -8.61 -9.85 -17.17
C PHE A 567 -8.00 -9.45 -18.51
N GLY A 568 -7.20 -10.34 -19.08
CA GLY A 568 -6.51 -10.05 -20.33
C GLY A 568 -5.43 -11.04 -20.70
N GLU A 569 -4.71 -10.69 -21.77
CA GLU A 569 -3.52 -11.39 -22.25
C GLU A 569 -2.38 -10.40 -22.45
N ALA A 570 -1.14 -10.84 -22.19
CA ALA A 570 0.04 -10.03 -22.42
C ALA A 570 1.20 -10.86 -22.94
N THR A 571 2.04 -10.23 -23.75
CA THR A 571 3.33 -10.78 -24.15
C THR A 571 4.44 -9.82 -23.80
N TYR A 572 5.61 -10.38 -23.51
CA TYR A 572 6.82 -9.63 -23.31
C TYR A 572 7.96 -10.35 -23.99
N ARG A 573 8.81 -9.62 -24.72
CA ARG A 573 10.00 -10.15 -25.37
C ARG A 573 11.19 -9.25 -25.07
N SER A 574 12.26 -9.83 -24.55
CA SER A 574 13.55 -9.18 -24.32
C SER A 574 14.59 -9.81 -25.24
N THR A 575 15.31 -8.98 -25.99
CA THR A 575 16.44 -9.36 -26.86
C THR A 575 17.64 -8.47 -26.51
N PRO A 576 18.89 -8.84 -26.81
CA PRO A 576 20.05 -7.98 -26.52
C PRO A 576 19.84 -6.57 -27.07
N GLY A 577 19.83 -5.56 -26.20
CA GLY A 577 19.65 -4.16 -26.59
C GLY A 577 18.19 -3.66 -26.69
N ARG A 578 17.17 -4.53 -26.70
CA ARG A 578 15.78 -4.12 -26.96
C ARG A 578 14.75 -5.02 -26.27
N SER A 579 13.74 -4.41 -25.66
CA SER A 579 12.56 -5.14 -25.19
C SER A 579 11.27 -4.56 -25.75
N ARG A 580 10.24 -5.41 -25.81
CA ARG A 580 8.91 -5.06 -26.29
C ARG A 580 7.88 -5.79 -25.45
N SER A 581 6.80 -5.10 -25.13
CA SER A 581 5.61 -5.73 -24.53
C SER A 581 4.38 -5.41 -25.35
N THR A 582 3.41 -6.32 -25.35
CA THR A 582 2.05 -6.10 -25.83
C THR A 582 1.08 -6.54 -24.75
N GLY A 583 -0.12 -5.98 -24.73
CA GLY A 583 -1.13 -6.35 -23.75
C GLY A 583 -2.52 -5.91 -24.16
N ASP A 584 -3.51 -6.75 -23.85
CA ASP A 584 -4.92 -6.46 -23.97
C ASP A 584 -5.55 -6.73 -22.60
N THR A 585 -5.83 -5.65 -21.86
CA THR A 585 -6.32 -5.73 -20.49
C THR A 585 -7.65 -5.00 -20.39
N THR A 586 -8.63 -5.68 -19.82
CA THR A 586 -9.94 -5.12 -19.49
C THR A 586 -10.12 -5.10 -17.99
N GLU A 587 -10.62 -3.99 -17.46
CA GLU A 587 -11.15 -3.90 -16.10
C GLU A 587 -12.63 -3.54 -16.14
N VAL A 588 -13.44 -4.31 -15.43
CA VAL A 588 -14.84 -4.03 -15.11
C VAL A 588 -14.89 -3.66 -13.65
N PHE A 589 -15.39 -2.47 -13.36
CA PHE A 589 -15.41 -1.91 -12.01
C PHE A 589 -16.80 -1.41 -11.68
N LYS A 590 -17.30 -1.79 -10.52
CA LYS A 590 -18.55 -1.32 -9.95
C LYS A 590 -18.39 -1.07 -8.46
N GLU A 591 -18.77 0.12 -8.02
CA GLU A 591 -18.83 0.46 -6.61
C GLU A 591 -20.11 1.22 -6.28
N SER A 592 -20.89 0.70 -5.34
CA SER A 592 -22.03 1.37 -4.72
C SER A 592 -21.68 1.76 -3.29
N SER A 593 -21.45 3.04 -3.05
CA SER A 593 -21.05 3.60 -1.76
C SER A 593 -21.54 5.04 -1.62
N ALA A 594 -21.67 5.56 -0.40
CA ALA A 594 -22.10 6.93 -0.15
C ALA A 594 -23.36 7.37 -0.95
N GLY A 595 -24.31 6.44 -1.15
CA GLY A 595 -25.56 6.69 -1.90
C GLY A 595 -25.45 6.77 -3.42
N ALA A 596 -24.27 6.54 -4.00
CA ALA A 596 -24.05 6.60 -5.45
C ALA A 596 -23.36 5.34 -5.99
N THR A 597 -23.74 4.93 -7.19
CA THR A 597 -23.11 3.81 -7.91
C THR A 597 -22.24 4.35 -9.03
N TYR A 598 -20.97 3.95 -9.04
CA TYR A 598 -20.05 4.12 -10.14
C TYR A 598 -19.88 2.75 -10.82
N ASP A 599 -20.04 2.70 -12.14
CA ASP A 599 -20.05 1.47 -12.94
C ASP A 599 -19.36 1.77 -14.27
N VAL A 600 -18.18 1.18 -14.47
CA VAL A 600 -17.32 1.47 -15.61
C VAL A 600 -16.65 0.20 -16.12
N ARG A 601 -16.49 0.14 -17.44
CA ARG A 601 -15.65 -0.83 -18.12
C ARG A 601 -14.58 -0.08 -18.90
N VAL A 602 -13.33 -0.47 -18.71
CA VAL A 602 -12.18 0.10 -19.41
C VAL A 602 -11.41 -1.03 -20.08
N ARG A 603 -11.13 -0.91 -21.38
CA ARG A 603 -10.24 -1.81 -22.10
C ARG A 603 -9.08 -1.04 -22.69
N ALA A 604 -7.88 -1.55 -22.47
CA ALA A 604 -6.66 -1.01 -23.03
C ALA A 604 -5.92 -2.07 -23.86
N VAL A 605 -5.41 -1.65 -25.01
CA VAL A 605 -4.60 -2.47 -25.90
C VAL A 605 -3.31 -1.71 -26.20
N ASP A 606 -2.18 -2.36 -25.95
CA ASP A 606 -0.82 -1.86 -26.22
C ASP A 606 -0.57 -0.44 -25.70
N GLY A 607 -1.04 -0.16 -24.48
CA GLY A 607 -0.85 1.14 -23.83
C GLY A 607 -1.89 2.21 -24.21
N ALA A 608 -2.86 1.91 -25.07
CA ALA A 608 -3.94 2.83 -25.45
C ALA A 608 -5.31 2.35 -24.94
N VAL A 609 -6.10 3.24 -24.35
CA VAL A 609 -7.50 2.95 -24.00
C VAL A 609 -8.33 2.90 -25.30
N VAL A 610 -8.93 1.74 -25.56
CA VAL A 610 -9.75 1.50 -26.77
C VAL A 610 -11.25 1.45 -26.47
N GLU A 611 -11.62 1.26 -25.21
CA GLU A 611 -13.01 1.30 -24.74
C GLU A 611 -13.07 1.90 -23.33
N GLY A 612 -13.96 2.86 -23.11
CA GLY A 612 -14.20 3.48 -21.81
C GLY A 612 -15.47 4.33 -21.84
N HIS A 613 -16.40 4.11 -20.90
CA HIS A 613 -17.61 4.93 -20.80
C HIS A 613 -17.36 6.14 -19.88
N GLY A 614 -17.24 7.33 -20.49
CA GLY A 614 -17.02 8.61 -19.79
C GLY A 614 -15.75 9.36 -20.23
N GLN A 615 -15.78 9.92 -21.45
CA GLN A 615 -14.83 10.90 -22.04
C GLN A 615 -13.33 10.77 -21.70
N SER A 616 -12.53 10.23 -22.64
CA SER A 616 -11.54 11.00 -23.45
C SER A 616 -10.89 10.12 -24.54
N PRO A 617 -10.22 10.70 -25.56
CA PRO A 617 -10.27 10.24 -26.96
C PRO A 617 -9.36 9.06 -27.28
N ALA A 618 -9.63 8.45 -28.44
CA ALA A 618 -8.71 7.53 -29.10
C ALA A 618 -7.34 8.19 -29.30
N PHE A 619 -6.31 7.65 -28.64
CA PHE A 619 -4.93 8.03 -28.88
C PHE A 619 -4.36 7.20 -30.03
N ASN A 620 -4.11 7.84 -31.18
CA ASN A 620 -3.20 7.29 -32.19
C ASN A 620 -1.76 7.47 -31.68
N GLN A 621 -1.26 6.50 -30.93
CA GLN A 621 0.18 6.28 -30.79
C GLN A 621 0.58 5.03 -31.56
N SER A 622 1.80 5.02 -32.08
CA SER A 622 2.39 3.91 -32.82
C SER A 622 2.16 2.58 -32.07
N PRO A 623 1.73 1.49 -32.74
CA PRO A 623 1.37 0.20 -32.11
C PRO A 623 2.57 -0.60 -31.55
N TYR A 624 3.67 0.08 -31.26
CA TYR A 624 4.94 -0.48 -30.83
C TYR A 624 5.53 0.39 -29.71
N GLN A 625 5.28 0.02 -28.45
CA GLN A 625 6.03 0.59 -27.33
C GLN A 625 7.37 -0.14 -27.20
N GLU A 626 8.44 0.54 -27.62
CA GLU A 626 9.79 0.14 -27.22
C GLU A 626 9.96 0.43 -25.73
N VAL A 627 10.20 -0.63 -24.98
CA VAL A 627 10.60 -0.53 -23.57
C VAL A 627 12.13 -0.52 -23.56
N PRO A 628 12.80 0.29 -22.72
CA PRO A 628 14.25 0.23 -22.59
C PRO A 628 14.76 -1.19 -22.31
N LEU A 629 16.06 -1.43 -22.50
CA LEU A 629 16.79 -2.70 -22.25
C LEU A 629 16.04 -3.70 -21.33
N GLY A 630 15.78 -4.91 -21.79
CA GLY A 630 14.87 -5.81 -21.09
C GLY A 630 15.44 -6.50 -19.85
N ARG A 631 14.57 -7.18 -19.09
CA ARG A 631 14.93 -8.05 -17.95
C ARG A 631 15.92 -9.15 -18.40
N ASP A 632 16.96 -9.41 -17.58
CA ASP A 632 18.14 -10.21 -17.93
C ASP A 632 17.92 -11.75 -17.91
N GLY A 633 16.73 -12.23 -17.51
CA GLY A 633 16.42 -13.67 -17.51
C GLY A 633 15.08 -14.04 -16.89
N ILE A 634 14.64 -15.30 -17.08
CA ILE A 634 13.39 -15.86 -16.49
C ILE A 634 13.37 -15.66 -14.97
N ARG A 635 14.52 -15.80 -14.31
CA ARG A 635 14.65 -15.58 -12.86
C ARG A 635 14.30 -14.16 -12.45
N ALA A 636 14.79 -13.15 -13.17
CA ALA A 636 14.47 -11.75 -12.90
C ALA A 636 12.99 -11.42 -13.16
N ILE A 637 12.32 -12.16 -14.04
CA ILE A 637 10.87 -12.01 -14.31
C ILE A 637 10.02 -12.59 -13.18
N LEU A 638 10.41 -13.75 -12.66
CA LEU A 638 9.67 -14.48 -11.63
C LEU A 638 9.87 -13.92 -10.21
N GLY A 639 10.43 -12.71 -10.06
CA GLY A 639 10.86 -12.18 -8.76
C GLY A 639 11.98 -12.99 -8.11
N ARG A 640 12.70 -13.84 -8.87
CA ARG A 640 13.74 -14.77 -8.40
C ARG A 640 15.15 -14.17 -8.31
N GLY A 641 15.23 -12.83 -8.33
CA GLY A 641 16.46 -12.06 -8.36
C GLY A 641 17.32 -12.32 -9.62
N PRO A 642 18.44 -11.60 -9.77
CA PRO A 642 19.46 -11.99 -10.75
C PRO A 642 20.04 -13.35 -10.33
N GLY A 643 20.08 -14.31 -11.26
CA GLY A 643 20.84 -15.53 -11.03
C GLY A 643 22.29 -15.13 -10.77
N ARG A 644 22.89 -15.57 -9.67
CA ARG A 644 24.34 -15.42 -9.47
C ARG A 644 25.03 -16.03 -10.68
N SER A 645 25.56 -15.21 -11.58
CA SER A 645 26.71 -15.64 -12.37
C SER A 645 27.78 -15.96 -11.34
N LYS A 646 28.21 -17.22 -11.28
CA LYS A 646 29.40 -17.55 -10.51
C LYS A 646 30.53 -16.63 -11.01
N PRO A 647 31.36 -16.07 -10.11
CA PRO A 647 32.52 -15.29 -10.52
C PRO A 647 33.46 -16.09 -11.42
#